data_AF-A0A382AAZ8-F1
#
_entry.id   AF-A0A382AAZ8-F1
#
_cell.length_a   1.000
_cell.length_b   1.000
_cell.length_c   1.000
_cell.angle_alpha   90.00
_cell.angle_beta   90.00
_cell.angle_gamma   90.00
#
_symmetry.space_group_name_H-M   'P 1'
#
loop_
_entity.id
_entity.type
_entity.pdbx_description
1 polymer ?
#
loop_
_entity_poly.entity_id
_entity_poly.type
_entity_poly.pdbx_seq_one_letter_code
_entity_poly.pdbx_strand_id
1 'polypeptide(L)'
;SEYEIRFGFNSETGVPISLAVANIIKNIDWYHLAVTLDSERKYTLFVNGDEIFSQTLPEGQVPLAAPTRYIGENFHGKIDDVRFWNLSRSAEQIKENMTKTLVGNETGLVAYYPMDVNNAYSMILDNSTNANHAKISDAQVFSKYFSSECSSGPDGSSKCPYPTILSAIEAVRGKIHQGDYGHRIVIKEGRYPEVILLNGLNKNGQQAVIVEGETGKEVILDGTIELKADWNDDNGDGIYETVLDMDAISTLAKTQVEKIYGVYVDNRYMIPALPMNIKNPTDPTKGNYHNPEPGTVWSWHKEIYQLMGPDDNITSDVAISPDNSSNWLVADPSNLDSLEEWAFDNESKKLYLYASENFIPSQTNVRVRIRDRFVSINESDKITLKNIHFFAGSLELIDSDYLTIEDSRFSFSSDITTKMIRKNYHTGNFLRLRNSIFEHINEASPWTTKGQNARIENVLFQYNDWFNDSGLYAVAKPVGGLELPEAEYGVAPHGGKDRSPDGSSHPGIGDESWYAPVWRYVTIRDSWTAGMWPGRGSLVEYARLENLYDHCDCSGIQRNYYATVGTTTRYSWIINLPALNAIRFDSRKAGNFGEVHHLVSVGNRRGMRLKGDYHEAYNVTTYDESTKGIYNYTDRYSGFSNSNTYSELASVPGNAHSRLLNAIAQENAITNSPDFWPNLKYIEGRSEYDDSLYEAGYFMALVNAFKKYPNFQIKKSGIWYGKTMSSRPDDSTYQDFLQPWSDPRMELQMPWQKTLALPEADLIARYGMNPFKEDGVYSTDGNFYGVQSYDFRP
;
A
#
# COMPACT_ATOMS: atom_id res chain seq x y z
N SER A 1 19.89 -8.79 32.42
CA SER A 1 20.25 -9.94 31.56
C SER A 1 18.96 -10.66 31.15
N GLU A 2 18.93 -11.37 30.02
CA GLU A 2 17.72 -12.06 29.51
C GLU A 2 17.23 -13.23 30.40
N TYR A 3 17.98 -13.56 31.46
CA TYR A 3 17.75 -14.74 32.32
C TYR A 3 17.53 -14.38 33.80
N GLU A 4 17.16 -13.14 34.10
CA GLU A 4 16.93 -12.66 35.47
C GLU A 4 15.45 -12.42 35.76
N ILE A 5 15.07 -12.65 37.02
CA ILE A 5 13.76 -12.27 37.54
C ILE A 5 13.96 -11.00 38.36
N ARG A 6 13.23 -9.94 38.01
CA ARG A 6 13.15 -8.70 38.78
C ARG A 6 11.82 -8.66 39.53
N PHE A 7 11.87 -8.34 40.80
CA PHE A 7 10.69 -8.26 41.66
C PHE A 7 10.87 -7.18 42.73
N GLY A 8 9.77 -6.59 43.18
CA GLY A 8 9.82 -5.42 44.04
C GLY A 8 8.47 -4.74 44.22
N PHE A 9 8.47 -3.64 44.96
CA PHE A 9 7.30 -2.80 45.21
C PHE A 9 7.70 -1.36 45.52
N ASN A 10 6.80 -0.41 45.23
CA ASN A 10 6.93 0.96 45.72
C ASN A 10 6.69 0.99 47.22
N SER A 11 7.55 1.68 47.98
CA SER A 11 7.40 1.77 49.44
C SER A 11 6.83 3.11 49.89
N GLU A 12 6.26 3.13 51.10
CA GLU A 12 5.75 4.37 51.72
C GLU A 12 6.84 5.41 52.00
N THR A 13 8.12 4.99 52.08
CA THR A 13 9.25 5.93 52.25
C THR A 13 9.65 6.64 50.96
N GLY A 14 9.00 6.30 49.84
CA GLY A 14 9.28 6.87 48.52
C GLY A 14 10.47 6.24 47.79
N VAL A 15 11.22 5.34 48.45
CA VAL A 15 12.31 4.57 47.82
C VAL A 15 11.77 3.20 47.41
N PRO A 16 11.68 2.89 46.11
CA PRO A 16 11.18 1.59 45.66
C PRO A 16 12.15 0.46 46.02
N ILE A 17 11.60 -0.68 46.40
CA ILE A 17 12.34 -1.93 46.51
C ILE A 17 12.37 -2.58 45.14
N SER A 18 13.56 -2.88 44.64
CA SER A 18 13.77 -3.58 43.37
C SER A 18 14.95 -4.51 43.51
N LEU A 19 14.67 -5.80 43.41
CA LEU A 19 15.64 -6.89 43.54
C LEU A 19 15.70 -7.66 42.23
N ALA A 20 16.88 -8.17 41.91
CA ALA A 20 17.11 -8.96 40.71
C ALA A 20 17.85 -10.26 41.06
N VAL A 21 17.33 -11.40 40.61
CA VAL A 21 18.00 -12.70 40.73
C VAL A 21 18.32 -13.21 39.34
N ALA A 22 19.61 -13.28 39.02
CA ALA A 22 20.09 -13.72 37.72
C ALA A 22 20.16 -15.25 37.60
N ASN A 23 20.15 -15.74 36.35
CA ASN A 23 20.34 -17.16 35.97
C ASN A 23 19.26 -18.12 36.49
N ILE A 24 18.02 -17.64 36.62
CA ILE A 24 16.88 -18.45 37.07
C ILE A 24 16.10 -19.01 35.88
N ILE A 25 15.80 -18.18 34.89
CA ILE A 25 15.13 -18.59 33.67
C ILE A 25 16.18 -19.25 32.78
N LYS A 26 15.99 -20.51 32.41
CA LYS A 26 16.96 -21.27 31.59
C LYS A 26 16.47 -21.55 30.17
N ASN A 27 15.16 -21.50 29.99
CA ASN A 27 14.45 -21.79 28.75
C ASN A 27 13.10 -21.07 28.76
N ILE A 28 12.52 -20.85 27.58
CA ILE A 28 11.16 -20.31 27.44
C ILE A 28 10.16 -21.43 27.75
N ASP A 29 9.52 -21.30 28.91
CA ASP A 29 8.57 -22.25 29.46
C ASP A 29 7.68 -21.55 30.49
N TRP A 30 6.68 -22.25 31.01
CA TRP A 30 5.90 -21.79 32.14
C TRP A 30 6.71 -21.89 33.44
N TYR A 31 6.75 -20.79 34.18
CA TYR A 31 7.30 -20.73 35.53
C TYR A 31 6.22 -20.24 36.48
N HIS A 32 6.03 -20.95 37.59
CA HIS A 32 5.20 -20.42 38.68
C HIS A 32 6.06 -19.50 39.55
N LEU A 33 5.71 -18.21 39.59
CA LEU A 33 6.39 -17.21 40.40
C LEU A 33 5.52 -16.83 41.60
N ALA A 34 6.10 -16.86 42.80
CA ALA A 34 5.44 -16.34 43.99
C ALA A 34 6.39 -15.46 44.80
N VAL A 35 5.89 -14.32 45.27
CA VAL A 35 6.63 -13.39 46.12
C VAL A 35 5.86 -13.18 47.41
N THR A 36 6.53 -13.30 48.55
CA THR A 36 5.90 -13.18 49.86
C THR A 36 6.63 -12.16 50.73
N LEU A 37 5.88 -11.45 51.57
CA LEU A 37 6.40 -10.60 52.64
C LEU A 37 5.68 -10.98 53.93
N ASP A 38 6.40 -11.53 54.90
CA ASP A 38 5.82 -11.91 56.19
C ASP A 38 5.87 -10.78 57.24
N SER A 39 5.29 -11.05 58.42
CA SER A 39 5.27 -10.12 59.55
C SER A 39 6.65 -9.82 60.13
N GLU A 40 7.65 -10.66 59.85
CA GLU A 40 9.05 -10.45 60.26
C GLU A 40 9.85 -9.65 59.21
N ARG A 41 9.18 -9.19 58.15
CA ARG A 41 9.75 -8.49 56.98
C ARG A 41 10.64 -9.37 56.11
N LYS A 42 10.48 -10.69 56.16
CA LYS A 42 11.17 -11.62 55.25
C LYS A 42 10.51 -11.53 53.88
N TYR A 43 11.23 -10.94 52.92
CA TYR A 43 10.84 -10.82 51.52
C TYR A 43 11.46 -11.94 50.70
N THR A 44 10.62 -12.83 50.17
CA THR A 44 11.04 -14.11 49.60
C THR A 44 10.49 -14.29 48.18
N LEU A 45 11.35 -14.74 47.26
CA LEU A 45 10.97 -15.16 45.90
C LEU A 45 11.01 -16.68 45.82
N PHE A 46 9.90 -17.25 45.38
CA PHE A 46 9.76 -18.66 45.04
C PHE A 46 9.60 -18.84 43.54
N VAL A 47 10.27 -19.86 42.99
CA VAL A 47 10.15 -20.25 41.58
C VAL A 47 9.86 -21.74 41.51
N ASN A 48 8.75 -22.10 40.86
CA ASN A 48 8.22 -23.46 40.83
C ASN A 48 8.07 -24.08 42.24
N GLY A 49 7.77 -23.22 43.22
CA GLY A 49 7.57 -23.57 44.63
C GLY A 49 8.85 -23.64 45.48
N ASP A 50 10.04 -23.57 44.90
CA ASP A 50 11.31 -23.58 45.65
C ASP A 50 11.73 -22.16 46.05
N GLU A 51 12.24 -21.99 47.28
CA GLU A 51 12.80 -20.71 47.75
C GLU A 51 14.10 -20.43 47.00
N ILE A 52 14.10 -19.39 46.17
CA ILE A 52 15.25 -19.00 45.35
C ILE A 52 16.01 -17.83 45.97
N PHE A 53 15.29 -16.92 46.62
CA PHE A 53 15.87 -15.74 47.26
C PHE A 53 15.07 -15.37 48.50
N SER A 54 15.77 -14.92 49.54
CA SER A 54 15.17 -14.40 50.76
C SER A 54 16.04 -13.29 51.35
N GLN A 55 15.41 -12.21 51.80
CA GLN A 55 16.06 -11.13 52.54
C GLN A 55 15.10 -10.54 53.59
N THR A 56 15.60 -10.18 54.77
CA THR A 56 14.86 -9.34 55.72
C THR A 56 14.97 -7.87 55.32
N LEU A 57 13.86 -7.22 55.02
CA LEU A 57 13.84 -5.80 54.66
C LEU A 57 14.02 -4.90 55.90
N PRO A 58 14.75 -3.77 55.80
CA PRO A 58 14.81 -2.73 56.82
C PRO A 58 13.44 -2.26 57.36
N GLU A 59 13.44 -1.72 58.57
CA GLU A 59 12.22 -1.22 59.22
C GLU A 59 11.63 -0.04 58.41
N GLY A 60 10.30 0.03 58.29
CA GLY A 60 9.60 1.05 57.51
C GLY A 60 9.53 0.81 56.00
N GLN A 61 10.22 -0.20 55.45
CA GLN A 61 10.08 -0.59 54.03
C GLN A 61 8.87 -1.49 53.81
N VAL A 62 7.68 -0.91 53.93
CA VAL A 62 6.39 -1.58 53.67
C VAL A 62 5.86 -1.22 52.28
N PRO A 63 5.12 -2.12 51.61
CA PRO A 63 4.45 -1.80 50.36
C PRO A 63 3.53 -0.60 50.51
N LEU A 64 3.59 0.31 49.54
CA LEU A 64 2.67 1.43 49.43
C LEU A 64 1.23 0.92 49.41
N ALA A 65 0.36 1.46 50.26
CA ALA A 65 -1.08 1.16 50.29
C ALA A 65 -1.85 1.74 49.10
N ALA A 66 -1.39 1.47 47.88
CA ALA A 66 -2.02 1.87 46.63
C ALA A 66 -2.49 0.61 45.86
N PRO A 67 -3.67 0.64 45.22
CA PRO A 67 -4.13 -0.47 44.40
C PRO A 67 -3.18 -0.76 43.23
N THR A 68 -2.99 -2.04 42.92
CA THR A 68 -2.37 -2.48 41.67
C THR A 68 -3.22 -2.04 40.48
N ARG A 69 -2.59 -1.42 39.47
CA ARG A 69 -3.29 -0.85 38.31
C ARG A 69 -3.32 -1.77 37.09
N TYR A 70 -2.25 -2.53 36.88
CA TYR A 70 -2.05 -3.30 35.67
C TYR A 70 -1.52 -4.70 35.99
N ILE A 71 -1.87 -5.66 35.15
CA ILE A 71 -1.27 -7.00 35.10
C ILE A 71 -0.64 -7.11 33.70
N GLY A 72 0.66 -7.42 33.64
CA GLY A 72 1.36 -7.65 32.36
C GLY A 72 1.69 -6.39 31.54
N GLU A 73 1.73 -5.20 32.15
CA GLU A 73 2.14 -3.96 31.45
C GLU A 73 3.52 -4.13 30.79
N ASN A 74 3.60 -3.93 29.47
CA ASN A 74 4.79 -4.14 28.64
C ASN A 74 5.42 -5.55 28.74
N PHE A 75 4.64 -6.56 29.16
CA PHE A 75 5.13 -7.93 29.27
C PHE A 75 4.98 -8.68 27.94
N HIS A 76 6.10 -9.14 27.39
CA HIS A 76 6.13 -9.96 26.17
C HIS A 76 6.16 -11.44 26.52
N GLY A 77 5.01 -12.00 26.87
CA GLY A 77 4.89 -13.41 27.23
C GLY A 77 3.45 -13.82 27.51
N LYS A 78 3.28 -14.98 28.16
CA LYS A 78 1.98 -15.49 28.58
C LYS A 78 1.90 -15.44 30.11
N ILE A 79 0.72 -15.06 30.61
CA ILE A 79 0.40 -15.02 32.03
C ILE A 79 -0.84 -15.88 32.21
N ASP A 80 -0.86 -16.66 33.29
CA ASP A 80 -2.02 -17.44 33.70
C ASP A 80 -2.08 -17.44 35.24
N ASP A 81 -3.28 -17.68 35.78
CA ASP A 81 -3.49 -18.02 37.18
C ASP A 81 -2.92 -17.00 38.20
N VAL A 82 -3.28 -15.72 38.03
CA VAL A 82 -2.75 -14.62 38.86
C VAL A 82 -3.52 -14.52 40.18
N ARG A 83 -2.79 -14.47 41.29
CA ARG A 83 -3.35 -14.51 42.65
C ARG A 83 -2.74 -13.43 43.53
N PHE A 84 -3.56 -12.71 44.28
CA PHE A 84 -3.13 -11.75 45.29
C PHE A 84 -3.64 -12.18 46.66
N TRP A 85 -2.76 -12.19 47.65
CA TRP A 85 -3.06 -12.59 49.02
C TRP A 85 -2.68 -11.47 50.00
N ASN A 86 -3.44 -11.31 51.08
CA ASN A 86 -3.08 -10.45 52.21
C ASN A 86 -2.43 -11.22 53.37
N LEU A 87 -2.18 -12.52 53.18
CA LEU A 87 -1.43 -13.39 54.08
C LEU A 87 -0.20 -13.95 53.36
N SER A 88 0.94 -13.95 54.05
CA SER A 88 2.16 -14.60 53.55
C SER A 88 1.95 -16.11 53.46
N ARG A 89 2.25 -16.69 52.29
CA ARG A 89 2.10 -18.13 52.01
C ARG A 89 3.42 -18.85 52.26
N SER A 90 3.37 -20.02 52.91
CA SER A 90 4.57 -20.85 53.09
C SER A 90 4.98 -21.56 51.79
N ALA A 91 6.21 -22.07 51.73
CA ALA A 91 6.71 -22.84 50.59
C ALA A 91 5.84 -24.08 50.30
N GLU A 92 5.41 -24.78 51.36
CA GLU A 92 4.54 -25.96 51.27
C GLU A 92 3.17 -25.60 50.69
N GLN A 93 2.58 -24.52 51.20
CA GLN A 93 1.30 -23.99 50.72
C GLN A 93 1.36 -23.57 49.25
N ILE A 94 2.47 -22.97 48.82
CA ILE A 94 2.69 -22.60 47.42
C ILE A 94 2.80 -23.87 46.56
N LYS A 95 3.65 -24.84 46.95
CA LYS A 95 3.82 -26.11 46.22
C LYS A 95 2.51 -26.90 46.10
N GLU A 96 1.68 -26.89 47.14
CA GLU A 96 0.41 -27.60 47.14
C GLU A 96 -0.63 -26.98 46.18
N ASN A 97 -0.60 -25.66 46.01
CA ASN A 97 -1.63 -24.91 45.30
C ASN A 97 -1.22 -24.42 43.90
N MET A 98 0.07 -24.39 43.56
CA MET A 98 0.58 -23.82 42.30
C MET A 98 0.10 -24.52 41.03
N THR A 99 -0.50 -25.71 41.14
CA THR A 99 -1.04 -26.50 40.01
C THR A 99 -2.55 -26.76 40.11
N LYS A 100 -3.23 -26.15 41.09
CA LYS A 100 -4.65 -26.38 41.35
C LYS A 100 -5.46 -25.12 41.06
N THR A 101 -6.61 -25.27 40.41
CA THR A 101 -7.64 -24.24 40.36
C THR A 101 -8.19 -24.01 41.76
N LEU A 102 -8.21 -22.75 42.19
CA LEU A 102 -8.74 -22.35 43.49
C LEU A 102 -10.26 -22.17 43.45
N VAL A 103 -10.90 -22.21 44.62
CA VAL A 103 -12.35 -21.99 44.76
C VAL A 103 -12.68 -20.49 44.77
N GLY A 104 -11.76 -19.65 45.24
CA GLY A 104 -11.92 -18.19 45.29
C GLY A 104 -12.34 -17.63 46.66
N ASN A 105 -12.61 -18.49 47.64
CA ASN A 105 -12.98 -18.09 49.00
C ASN A 105 -11.94 -18.49 50.05
N GLU A 106 -10.73 -18.81 49.62
CA GLU A 106 -9.63 -19.15 50.52
C GLU A 106 -9.30 -17.99 51.46
N THR A 107 -9.00 -18.31 52.72
CA THR A 107 -8.68 -17.30 53.72
C THR A 107 -7.47 -16.46 53.31
N GLY A 108 -7.68 -15.15 53.21
CA GLY A 108 -6.67 -14.17 52.86
C GLY A 108 -6.44 -13.96 51.36
N LEU A 109 -7.22 -14.63 50.49
CA LEU A 109 -7.23 -14.34 49.07
C LEU A 109 -7.95 -13.01 48.81
N VAL A 110 -7.28 -12.11 48.08
CA VAL A 110 -7.78 -10.76 47.78
C VAL A 110 -8.28 -10.66 46.35
N ALA A 111 -7.60 -11.32 45.41
CA ALA A 111 -8.02 -11.42 44.02
C ALA A 111 -7.46 -12.70 43.41
N TYR A 112 -8.23 -13.31 42.51
CA TYR A 112 -7.90 -14.54 41.80
C TYR A 112 -8.40 -14.48 40.36
N TYR A 113 -7.46 -14.36 39.42
CA TYR A 113 -7.72 -14.28 37.99
C TYR A 113 -7.27 -15.59 37.32
N PRO A 114 -8.17 -16.56 37.12
CA PRO A 114 -7.89 -17.77 36.34
C PRO A 114 -7.89 -17.53 34.82
N MET A 115 -7.95 -16.26 34.40
CA MET A 115 -8.11 -15.82 33.01
C MET A 115 -9.46 -16.18 32.36
N ASP A 116 -10.47 -16.50 33.17
CA ASP A 116 -11.88 -16.55 32.72
C ASP A 116 -12.35 -15.15 32.33
N VAL A 117 -13.15 -15.04 31.26
CA VAL A 117 -13.63 -13.76 30.73
C VAL A 117 -15.15 -13.65 30.78
N ASN A 118 -15.66 -12.41 30.81
CA ASN A 118 -17.09 -12.18 30.62
C ASN A 118 -17.53 -12.41 29.16
N ASN A 119 -18.84 -12.50 28.92
CA ASN A 119 -19.40 -12.72 27.58
C ASN A 119 -19.03 -11.62 26.58
N ALA A 120 -18.87 -10.38 27.06
CA ALA A 120 -18.43 -9.25 26.23
C ALA A 120 -16.93 -9.29 25.87
N TYR A 121 -16.15 -10.25 26.39
CA TYR A 121 -14.70 -10.33 26.22
C TYR A 121 -13.95 -9.04 26.59
N SER A 122 -14.51 -8.25 27.51
CA SER A 122 -13.98 -6.94 27.94
C SER A 122 -13.25 -7.00 29.27
N MET A 123 -13.47 -8.06 30.06
CA MET A 123 -12.88 -8.21 31.39
C MET A 123 -12.49 -9.65 31.69
N ILE A 124 -11.38 -9.82 32.41
CA ILE A 124 -11.00 -11.03 33.13
C ILE A 124 -11.68 -11.02 34.50
N LEU A 125 -12.34 -12.11 34.84
CA LEU A 125 -13.09 -12.27 36.09
C LEU A 125 -12.14 -12.57 37.25
N ASP A 126 -12.14 -11.67 38.24
CA ASP A 126 -11.75 -12.03 39.61
C ASP A 126 -12.78 -12.97 40.24
N ASN A 127 -12.40 -14.24 40.42
CA ASN A 127 -13.21 -15.27 41.07
C ASN A 127 -13.12 -15.23 42.60
N SER A 128 -12.42 -14.25 43.18
CA SER A 128 -12.43 -14.03 44.62
C SER A 128 -13.76 -13.44 45.11
N THR A 129 -13.98 -13.43 46.43
CA THR A 129 -15.15 -12.78 47.04
C THR A 129 -15.20 -11.27 46.84
N ASN A 130 -14.13 -10.63 46.36
CA ASN A 130 -14.05 -9.18 46.20
C ASN A 130 -14.43 -8.71 44.79
N ALA A 131 -14.50 -9.60 43.79
CA ALA A 131 -14.91 -9.29 42.43
C ALA A 131 -14.17 -8.09 41.79
N ASN A 132 -12.86 -7.98 42.02
CA ASN A 132 -12.00 -6.95 41.43
C ASN A 132 -11.69 -7.25 39.95
N HIS A 133 -12.70 -7.40 39.09
CA HIS A 133 -12.50 -7.79 37.68
C HIS A 133 -11.54 -6.86 36.94
N ALA A 134 -10.68 -7.44 36.09
CA ALA A 134 -9.64 -6.71 35.37
C ALA A 134 -10.08 -6.42 33.93
N LYS A 135 -10.03 -5.17 33.48
CA LYS A 135 -10.29 -4.82 32.08
C LYS A 135 -9.18 -5.38 31.18
N ILE A 136 -9.56 -5.93 30.04
CA ILE A 136 -8.61 -6.39 29.01
C ILE A 136 -8.21 -5.20 28.14
N SER A 137 -6.91 -4.98 27.98
CA SER A 137 -6.33 -4.00 27.05
C SER A 137 -5.03 -4.57 26.49
N ASP A 138 -4.85 -4.52 25.17
CA ASP A 138 -3.63 -4.94 24.47
C ASP A 138 -3.15 -6.36 24.79
N ALA A 139 -4.09 -7.27 25.08
CA ALA A 139 -3.83 -8.67 25.37
C ALA A 139 -4.84 -9.59 24.67
N GLN A 140 -4.41 -10.81 24.35
CA GLN A 140 -5.26 -11.86 23.81
C GLN A 140 -5.44 -12.97 24.86
N VAL A 141 -6.69 -13.38 25.10
CA VAL A 141 -7.01 -14.45 26.04
C VAL A 141 -7.37 -15.72 25.27
N PHE A 142 -6.71 -16.83 25.61
CA PHE A 142 -6.89 -18.11 24.93
C PHE A 142 -7.15 -19.23 25.92
N SER A 143 -8.11 -20.09 25.58
CA SER A 143 -8.31 -21.35 26.27
C SER A 143 -7.25 -22.36 25.82
N LYS A 144 -6.72 -23.14 26.77
CA LYS A 144 -5.86 -24.28 26.44
C LYS A 144 -6.66 -25.33 25.67
N TYR A 145 -6.14 -25.81 24.55
CA TYR A 145 -6.79 -26.83 23.75
C TYR A 145 -6.61 -28.21 24.37
N PHE A 146 -7.72 -28.94 24.48
CA PHE A 146 -7.75 -30.34 24.92
C PHE A 146 -8.64 -31.13 23.97
N SER A 147 -8.17 -32.30 23.54
CA SER A 147 -8.96 -33.27 22.77
C SER A 147 -8.76 -34.66 23.34
N SER A 148 -9.81 -35.47 23.39
CA SER A 148 -9.73 -36.87 23.82
C SER A 148 -8.83 -37.72 22.91
N GLU A 149 -8.64 -37.31 21.66
CA GLU A 149 -7.74 -37.97 20.70
C GLU A 149 -6.29 -37.51 20.87
N CYS A 150 -6.06 -36.43 21.61
CA CYS A 150 -4.76 -35.78 21.83
C CYS A 150 -4.56 -35.54 23.32
N SER A 151 -4.32 -36.63 24.07
CA SER A 151 -4.22 -36.61 25.53
C SER A 151 -3.10 -35.70 26.08
N SER A 152 -2.08 -35.42 25.27
CA SER A 152 -0.96 -34.52 25.61
C SER A 152 -1.10 -33.12 25.00
N GLY A 153 -2.24 -32.82 24.37
CA GLY A 153 -2.45 -31.60 23.60
C GLY A 153 -2.02 -31.75 22.13
N PRO A 154 -2.13 -30.67 21.35
CA PRO A 154 -1.78 -30.67 19.94
C PRO A 154 -0.25 -30.70 19.77
N ASP A 155 0.24 -31.58 18.90
CA ASP A 155 1.68 -31.75 18.60
C ASP A 155 2.04 -31.34 17.17
N GLY A 156 1.04 -30.89 16.39
CA GLY A 156 1.19 -30.49 14.99
C GLY A 156 1.21 -31.66 14.00
N SER A 157 1.04 -32.89 14.47
CA SER A 157 0.88 -34.06 13.59
C SER A 157 -0.49 -34.04 12.91
N SER A 158 -0.66 -34.84 11.86
CA SER A 158 -1.97 -35.01 11.22
C SER A 158 -3.03 -35.61 12.13
N LYS A 159 -2.62 -36.29 13.22
CA LYS A 159 -3.53 -36.86 14.22
C LYS A 159 -3.91 -35.83 15.28
N CYS A 160 -2.96 -34.99 15.65
CA CYS A 160 -3.11 -33.97 16.68
C CYS A 160 -2.68 -32.59 16.18
N PRO A 161 -3.39 -32.05 15.16
CA PRO A 161 -3.04 -30.77 14.58
C PRO A 161 -3.26 -29.65 15.60
N TYR A 162 -2.52 -28.57 15.42
CA TYR A 162 -2.79 -27.34 16.14
C TYR A 162 -4.17 -26.79 15.74
N PRO A 163 -5.02 -26.40 16.70
CA PRO A 163 -6.38 -25.93 16.42
C PRO A 163 -6.42 -24.53 15.79
N THR A 164 -5.33 -23.77 15.92
CA THR A 164 -5.21 -22.40 15.39
C THR A 164 -3.87 -22.19 14.73
N ILE A 165 -3.81 -21.29 13.75
CA ILE A 165 -2.57 -20.91 13.07
C ILE A 165 -1.59 -20.30 14.08
N LEU A 166 -2.07 -19.42 14.97
CA LEU A 166 -1.24 -18.81 16.00
C LEU A 166 -0.60 -19.86 16.94
N SER A 167 -1.34 -20.90 17.34
CA SER A 167 -0.79 -21.94 18.23
C SER A 167 0.31 -22.77 17.56
N ALA A 168 0.21 -23.01 16.24
CA ALA A 168 1.27 -23.64 15.47
C ALA A 168 2.52 -22.76 15.37
N ILE A 169 2.33 -21.46 15.11
CA ILE A 169 3.41 -20.47 15.03
C ILE A 169 4.15 -20.37 16.38
N GLU A 170 3.42 -20.27 17.48
CA GLU A 170 3.98 -20.21 18.83
C GLU A 170 4.75 -21.49 19.21
N ALA A 171 4.26 -22.67 18.79
CA ALA A 171 4.98 -23.92 18.99
C ALA A 171 6.31 -23.97 18.21
N VAL A 172 6.31 -23.48 16.95
CA VAL A 172 7.53 -23.35 16.14
C VAL A 172 8.51 -22.35 16.75
N ARG A 173 8.03 -21.20 17.22
CA ARG A 173 8.84 -20.20 17.94
C ARG A 173 9.53 -20.81 19.16
N GLY A 174 8.82 -21.63 19.93
CA GLY A 174 9.39 -22.36 21.08
C GLY A 174 10.56 -23.28 20.68
N LYS A 175 10.44 -24.01 19.56
CA LYS A 175 11.51 -24.87 19.02
C LYS A 175 12.73 -24.07 18.56
N ILE A 176 12.49 -22.95 17.87
CA ILE A 176 13.55 -22.04 17.39
C ILE A 176 14.39 -21.50 18.55
N HIS A 177 13.74 -21.11 19.66
CA HIS A 177 14.45 -20.67 20.87
C HIS A 177 15.27 -21.77 21.55
N GLN A 178 14.97 -23.04 21.29
CA GLN A 178 15.74 -24.20 21.76
C GLN A 178 16.86 -24.58 20.78
N GLY A 179 17.05 -23.82 19.70
CA GLY A 179 18.07 -24.08 18.68
C GLY A 179 17.63 -25.03 17.57
N ASP A 180 16.34 -25.39 17.50
CA ASP A 180 15.75 -26.20 16.43
C ASP A 180 15.13 -25.27 15.37
N TYR A 181 15.87 -25.04 14.28
CA TYR A 181 15.52 -24.09 13.21
C TYR A 181 14.99 -24.80 11.96
N GLY A 182 14.28 -24.06 11.09
CA GLY A 182 13.89 -24.56 9.76
C GLY A 182 12.56 -25.33 9.79
N HIS A 183 11.48 -24.65 10.16
CA HIS A 183 10.15 -25.28 10.32
C HIS A 183 9.19 -24.90 9.21
N ARG A 184 8.26 -25.82 8.92
CA ARG A 184 7.17 -25.63 7.96
C ARG A 184 5.84 -25.89 8.65
N ILE A 185 4.93 -24.93 8.55
CA ILE A 185 3.54 -25.00 9.03
C ILE A 185 2.64 -25.11 7.80
N VAL A 186 1.86 -26.19 7.71
CA VAL A 186 0.86 -26.39 6.65
C VAL A 186 -0.54 -26.20 7.24
N ILE A 187 -1.24 -25.19 6.75
CA ILE A 187 -2.61 -24.85 7.13
C ILE A 187 -3.56 -25.64 6.23
N LYS A 188 -4.53 -26.33 6.82
CA LYS A 188 -5.51 -27.12 6.07
C LYS A 188 -6.59 -26.24 5.44
N GLU A 189 -7.30 -26.80 4.47
CA GLU A 189 -8.47 -26.16 3.85
C GLU A 189 -9.42 -25.62 4.93
N GLY A 190 -9.79 -24.33 4.81
CA GLY A 190 -10.67 -23.71 5.79
C GLY A 190 -10.61 -22.20 5.82
N ARG A 191 -11.54 -21.62 6.59
CA ARG A 191 -11.67 -20.19 6.83
C ARG A 191 -11.43 -19.89 8.31
N TYR A 192 -10.38 -19.13 8.58
CA TYR A 192 -9.82 -18.93 9.92
C TYR A 192 -10.01 -17.48 10.36
N PRO A 193 -11.03 -17.16 11.19
CA PRO A 193 -11.27 -15.81 11.68
C PRO A 193 -10.32 -15.42 12.85
N GLU A 194 -9.03 -15.71 12.70
CA GLU A 194 -8.01 -15.57 13.74
C GLU A 194 -7.27 -14.22 13.70
N VAL A 195 -6.63 -13.89 14.82
CA VAL A 195 -5.72 -12.75 14.94
C VAL A 195 -4.36 -13.25 15.38
N ILE A 196 -3.32 -12.92 14.61
CA ILE A 196 -1.93 -13.30 14.85
C ILE A 196 -1.16 -12.05 15.26
N LEU A 197 -0.87 -11.91 16.55
CA LEU A 197 -0.01 -10.86 17.09
C LEU A 197 1.23 -11.50 17.70
N LEU A 198 2.40 -11.22 17.14
CA LEU A 198 3.63 -11.88 17.53
C LEU A 198 4.85 -10.98 17.35
N ASN A 199 5.71 -10.95 18.38
CA ASN A 199 7.04 -10.37 18.29
C ASN A 199 8.09 -11.48 18.42
N GLY A 200 9.04 -11.52 17.49
CA GLY A 200 10.17 -12.46 17.53
C GLY A 200 9.79 -13.92 17.27
N LEU A 201 9.13 -14.20 16.14
CA LEU A 201 8.94 -15.57 15.64
C LEU A 201 10.29 -16.23 15.31
N ASN A 202 11.14 -15.51 14.58
CA ASN A 202 12.43 -16.00 14.08
C ASN A 202 13.47 -14.87 14.09
N LYS A 203 13.67 -14.27 15.27
CA LYS A 203 14.58 -13.13 15.47
C LYS A 203 16.02 -13.52 15.10
N ASN A 204 16.69 -12.73 14.25
CA ASN A 204 18.02 -13.05 13.69
C ASN A 204 18.03 -14.42 12.98
N GLY A 205 16.94 -14.77 12.30
CA GLY A 205 16.62 -16.12 11.84
C GLY A 205 17.78 -16.82 11.13
N GLN A 206 18.15 -18.01 11.59
CA GLN A 206 19.21 -18.81 10.96
C GLN A 206 18.70 -19.51 9.69
N GLN A 207 17.55 -20.18 9.80
CA GLN A 207 16.84 -20.84 8.70
C GLN A 207 15.41 -20.28 8.58
N ALA A 208 14.78 -20.48 7.43
CA ALA A 208 13.46 -19.93 7.16
C ALA A 208 12.35 -20.66 7.94
N VAL A 209 11.30 -19.92 8.28
CA VAL A 209 10.02 -20.47 8.74
C VAL A 209 9.00 -20.28 7.63
N ILE A 210 8.41 -21.38 7.17
CA ILE A 210 7.42 -21.37 6.09
C ILE A 210 6.04 -21.60 6.70
N VAL A 211 5.12 -20.66 6.48
CA VAL A 211 3.70 -20.78 6.82
C VAL A 211 2.92 -20.80 5.51
N GLU A 212 2.29 -21.93 5.21
CA GLU A 212 1.63 -22.10 3.92
C GLU A 212 0.27 -22.79 4.01
N GLY A 213 -0.66 -22.37 3.15
CA GLY A 213 -1.89 -23.11 2.92
C GLY A 213 -1.65 -24.40 2.14
N GLU A 214 -2.45 -25.43 2.43
CA GLU A 214 -2.37 -26.73 1.77
C GLU A 214 -2.52 -26.59 0.24
N THR A 215 -1.62 -27.24 -0.49
CA THR A 215 -1.54 -27.09 -1.95
C THR A 215 -2.86 -27.47 -2.63
N GLY A 216 -3.38 -26.59 -3.48
CA GLY A 216 -4.63 -26.81 -4.21
C GLY A 216 -5.89 -26.69 -3.35
N LYS A 217 -5.76 -26.24 -2.09
CA LYS A 217 -6.87 -26.00 -1.17
C LYS A 217 -7.03 -24.53 -0.88
N GLU A 218 -8.27 -24.13 -0.60
CA GLU A 218 -8.58 -22.77 -0.21
C GLU A 218 -8.32 -22.59 1.29
N VAL A 219 -7.38 -21.72 1.62
CA VAL A 219 -7.04 -21.34 2.98
C VAL A 219 -7.23 -19.84 3.11
N ILE A 220 -8.25 -19.44 3.88
CA ILE A 220 -8.61 -18.04 4.06
C ILE A 220 -8.29 -17.64 5.50
N LEU A 221 -7.38 -16.69 5.67
CA LEU A 221 -7.21 -15.96 6.92
C LEU A 221 -8.10 -14.72 6.88
N ASP A 222 -9.08 -14.67 7.77
CA ASP A 222 -10.28 -13.85 7.59
C ASP A 222 -10.45 -12.81 8.70
N GLY A 223 -10.53 -11.54 8.30
CA GLY A 223 -10.84 -10.42 9.21
C GLY A 223 -12.33 -10.30 9.57
N THR A 224 -13.19 -11.13 8.98
CA THR A 224 -14.63 -11.19 9.28
C THR A 224 -15.01 -12.34 10.20
N ILE A 225 -16.18 -12.23 10.82
CA ILE A 225 -16.89 -13.33 11.47
C ILE A 225 -18.24 -13.58 10.80
N GLU A 226 -18.70 -14.83 10.84
CA GLU A 226 -20.06 -15.16 10.42
C GLU A 226 -21.07 -14.57 11.42
N LEU A 227 -22.08 -13.89 10.89
CA LEU A 227 -23.17 -13.35 11.69
C LEU A 227 -24.35 -14.31 11.64
N LYS A 228 -24.76 -14.80 12.82
CA LYS A 228 -26.00 -15.56 13.00
C LYS A 228 -27.09 -14.64 13.49
N ALA A 229 -28.01 -14.27 12.61
CA ALA A 229 -29.02 -13.26 12.88
C ALA A 229 -30.35 -13.55 12.16
N ASP A 230 -31.45 -13.18 12.80
CA ASP A 230 -32.78 -13.22 12.19
C ASP A 230 -33.07 -11.86 11.56
N TRP A 231 -33.26 -11.86 10.24
CA TRP A 231 -33.45 -10.65 9.45
C TRP A 231 -34.94 -10.41 9.16
N ASN A 232 -35.39 -9.16 9.31
CA ASN A 232 -36.76 -8.76 9.04
C ASN A 232 -36.80 -7.63 8.00
N ASP A 233 -37.73 -7.71 7.06
CA ASP A 233 -38.14 -6.62 6.15
C ASP A 233 -39.61 -6.31 6.44
N ASP A 234 -39.84 -5.55 7.50
CA ASP A 234 -41.20 -5.30 8.04
C ASP A 234 -42.07 -4.47 7.08
N ASN A 235 -41.44 -3.62 6.25
CA ASN A 235 -42.14 -2.70 5.35
C ASN A 235 -42.22 -3.22 3.90
N GLY A 236 -41.50 -4.28 3.56
CA GLY A 236 -41.41 -4.82 2.20
C GLY A 236 -40.67 -3.88 1.24
N ASP A 237 -39.78 -3.04 1.76
CA ASP A 237 -38.99 -2.07 0.99
C ASP A 237 -37.63 -2.62 0.56
N GLY A 238 -37.30 -3.85 0.96
CA GLY A 238 -36.03 -4.50 0.68
C GLY A 238 -34.91 -4.13 1.65
N ILE A 239 -35.20 -3.32 2.68
CA ILE A 239 -34.28 -3.03 3.77
C ILE A 239 -34.51 -4.04 4.90
N TYR A 240 -33.54 -4.93 5.05
CA TYR A 240 -33.53 -5.93 6.10
C TYR A 240 -32.83 -5.37 7.34
N GLU A 241 -33.43 -5.59 8.50
CA GLU A 241 -32.83 -5.20 9.78
C GLU A 241 -32.69 -6.38 10.76
N THR A 242 -31.68 -6.29 11.62
CA THR A 242 -31.49 -7.19 12.77
C THR A 242 -30.82 -6.45 13.92
N VAL A 243 -31.13 -6.83 15.17
CA VAL A 243 -30.37 -6.40 16.35
C VAL A 243 -29.21 -7.37 16.57
N LEU A 244 -28.00 -6.84 16.69
CA LEU A 244 -26.80 -7.65 16.91
C LEU A 244 -26.58 -7.97 18.39
N ASP A 245 -26.37 -9.24 18.71
CA ASP A 245 -25.81 -9.67 19.99
C ASP A 245 -24.29 -9.45 19.97
N MET A 246 -23.87 -8.27 20.42
CA MET A 246 -22.46 -7.87 20.45
C MET A 246 -21.61 -8.74 21.39
N ASP A 247 -22.20 -9.33 22.43
CA ASP A 247 -21.51 -10.22 23.35
C ASP A 247 -21.24 -11.58 22.70
N ALA A 248 -22.23 -12.12 21.97
CA ALA A 248 -22.04 -13.34 21.17
C ALA A 248 -20.99 -13.14 20.08
N ILE A 249 -21.02 -12.00 19.39
CA ILE A 249 -20.01 -11.59 18.41
C ILE A 249 -18.61 -11.50 19.06
N SER A 250 -18.51 -10.85 20.21
CA SER A 250 -17.24 -10.72 20.96
C SER A 250 -16.71 -12.09 21.41
N THR A 251 -17.61 -12.99 21.80
CA THR A 251 -17.27 -14.38 22.16
C THR A 251 -16.69 -15.16 20.98
N LEU A 252 -17.32 -15.05 19.80
CA LEU A 252 -16.81 -15.68 18.58
C LEU A 252 -15.46 -15.08 18.15
N ALA A 253 -15.31 -13.76 18.30
CA ALA A 253 -14.10 -13.03 17.96
C ALA A 253 -12.94 -13.23 18.94
N LYS A 254 -13.24 -13.72 20.15
CA LYS A 254 -12.32 -13.80 21.30
C LYS A 254 -11.67 -12.46 21.66
N THR A 255 -12.40 -11.38 21.46
CA THR A 255 -12.00 -10.02 21.77
C THR A 255 -13.25 -9.16 21.86
N GLN A 256 -13.20 -8.06 22.61
CA GLN A 256 -14.31 -7.14 22.69
C GLN A 256 -14.58 -6.49 21.32
N VAL A 257 -15.80 -6.63 20.82
CA VAL A 257 -16.24 -6.01 19.57
C VAL A 257 -17.27 -4.94 19.88
N GLU A 258 -16.96 -3.70 19.51
CA GLU A 258 -17.85 -2.56 19.73
C GLU A 258 -18.38 -1.96 18.42
N LYS A 259 -17.80 -2.35 17.27
CA LYS A 259 -18.06 -1.73 15.96
C LYS A 259 -18.00 -2.74 14.83
N ILE A 260 -18.74 -2.42 13.76
CA ILE A 260 -18.72 -3.12 12.48
C ILE A 260 -18.02 -2.24 11.45
N TYR A 261 -17.09 -2.82 10.70
CA TYR A 261 -16.24 -2.13 9.72
C TYR A 261 -16.60 -2.44 8.27
N GLY A 262 -17.49 -3.39 8.04
CA GLY A 262 -17.84 -3.85 6.70
C GLY A 262 -18.78 -5.05 6.78
N VAL A 263 -19.60 -5.22 5.75
CA VAL A 263 -20.62 -6.27 5.67
C VAL A 263 -20.51 -6.98 4.34
N TYR A 264 -20.70 -8.30 4.37
CA TYR A 264 -20.65 -9.15 3.19
C TYR A 264 -21.82 -10.13 3.21
N VAL A 265 -22.48 -10.34 2.07
CA VAL A 265 -23.55 -11.33 1.90
C VAL A 265 -23.11 -12.35 0.85
N ASP A 266 -22.94 -13.61 1.20
CA ASP A 266 -22.37 -14.62 0.28
C ASP A 266 -21.04 -14.19 -0.35
N ASN A 267 -20.19 -13.52 0.45
CA ASN A 267 -18.93 -12.85 0.07
C ASN A 267 -19.07 -11.65 -0.88
N ARG A 268 -20.28 -11.25 -1.28
CA ARG A 268 -20.55 -9.97 -1.94
C ARG A 268 -20.28 -8.83 -0.98
N TYR A 269 -19.38 -7.93 -1.36
CA TYR A 269 -19.16 -6.67 -0.64
C TYR A 269 -20.43 -5.82 -0.62
N MET A 270 -20.88 -5.41 0.57
CA MET A 270 -21.95 -4.42 0.75
C MET A 270 -21.33 -3.04 0.96
N ILE A 271 -21.88 -2.04 0.31
CA ILE A 271 -21.42 -0.66 0.33
C ILE A 271 -21.82 -0.04 1.67
N PRO A 272 -20.91 0.55 2.46
CA PRO A 272 -21.36 1.31 3.63
C PRO A 272 -22.22 2.49 3.15
N ALA A 273 -23.38 2.74 3.75
CA ALA A 273 -24.26 3.84 3.37
C ALA A 273 -23.50 5.19 3.41
N LEU A 274 -23.52 5.91 2.28
CA LEU A 274 -22.85 7.20 2.09
C LEU A 274 -23.89 8.26 1.72
N PRO A 275 -23.64 9.57 1.94
CA PRO A 275 -24.53 10.64 1.45
C PRO A 275 -24.74 10.67 -0.08
N MET A 276 -24.16 9.70 -0.79
CA MET A 276 -23.72 9.81 -2.15
C MET A 276 -23.66 8.40 -2.74
N ASN A 277 -24.60 8.08 -3.63
CA ASN A 277 -24.77 6.73 -4.14
C ASN A 277 -23.67 6.32 -5.12
N ILE A 278 -22.90 5.30 -4.74
CA ILE A 278 -21.85 4.73 -5.58
C ILE A 278 -22.28 3.38 -6.14
N LYS A 279 -21.79 3.08 -7.34
CA LYS A 279 -21.84 1.72 -7.87
C LYS A 279 -20.92 0.85 -7.02
N ASN A 280 -21.25 -0.42 -6.88
CA ASN A 280 -20.48 -1.30 -6.02
C ASN A 280 -19.02 -1.44 -6.49
N PRO A 281 -18.02 -1.17 -5.62
CA PRO A 281 -16.61 -1.15 -6.01
C PRO A 281 -16.06 -2.45 -6.58
N THR A 282 -16.73 -3.58 -6.33
CA THR A 282 -16.28 -4.87 -6.85
C THR A 282 -16.86 -5.20 -8.22
N ASP A 283 -17.76 -4.38 -8.76
CA ASP A 283 -18.30 -4.58 -10.09
C ASP A 283 -17.36 -4.00 -11.15
N PRO A 284 -17.11 -4.72 -12.26
CA PRO A 284 -16.39 -4.15 -13.39
C PRO A 284 -17.07 -2.87 -13.90
N THR A 285 -16.27 -1.84 -14.15
CA THR A 285 -16.72 -0.61 -14.80
C THR A 285 -15.94 -0.42 -16.10
N LYS A 286 -16.59 0.17 -17.11
CA LYS A 286 -15.97 0.60 -18.38
C LYS A 286 -15.96 2.12 -18.50
N GLY A 287 -16.37 2.82 -17.43
CA GLY A 287 -16.41 4.26 -17.36
C GLY A 287 -15.03 4.88 -17.38
N ASN A 288 -14.90 6.06 -17.98
CA ASN A 288 -13.69 6.87 -17.96
C ASN A 288 -14.07 8.36 -17.97
N TYR A 289 -13.09 9.25 -17.90
CA TYR A 289 -13.32 10.70 -17.84
C TYR A 289 -14.18 11.24 -19.01
N HIS A 290 -14.02 10.67 -20.21
CA HIS A 290 -14.77 11.06 -21.40
C HIS A 290 -16.10 10.29 -21.55
N ASN A 291 -16.25 9.18 -20.82
CA ASN A 291 -17.46 8.36 -20.76
C ASN A 291 -17.79 7.97 -19.31
N PRO A 292 -18.27 8.91 -18.48
CA PRO A 292 -18.52 8.61 -17.08
C PRO A 292 -19.71 7.65 -16.93
N GLU A 293 -19.52 6.55 -16.21
CA GLU A 293 -20.62 5.68 -15.78
C GLU A 293 -21.26 6.25 -14.50
N PRO A 294 -22.60 6.28 -14.38
CA PRO A 294 -23.27 6.70 -13.15
C PRO A 294 -22.76 5.92 -11.92
N GLY A 295 -22.58 6.62 -10.79
CA GLY A 295 -22.12 6.02 -9.54
C GLY A 295 -20.62 5.70 -9.48
N THR A 296 -19.83 6.06 -10.49
CA THR A 296 -18.37 5.84 -10.50
C THR A 296 -17.62 7.15 -10.27
N VAL A 297 -16.37 7.12 -9.80
CA VAL A 297 -15.55 8.34 -9.60
C VAL A 297 -15.56 9.29 -10.82
N TRP A 298 -15.70 8.74 -12.02
CA TRP A 298 -15.80 9.48 -13.28
C TRP A 298 -17.05 10.37 -13.40
N SER A 299 -18.24 9.90 -12.95
CA SER A 299 -19.48 10.69 -13.03
C SER A 299 -19.51 11.83 -12.01
N TRP A 300 -18.90 11.60 -10.85
CA TRP A 300 -18.88 12.56 -9.75
C TRP A 300 -17.89 13.71 -9.98
N HIS A 301 -16.91 13.53 -10.87
CA HIS A 301 -15.85 14.51 -11.10
C HIS A 301 -16.38 15.93 -11.39
N LYS A 302 -17.45 16.11 -12.17
CA LYS A 302 -18.01 17.44 -12.47
C LYS A 302 -18.70 18.08 -11.28
N GLU A 303 -19.42 17.31 -10.49
CA GLU A 303 -20.16 17.79 -9.30
C GLU A 303 -19.18 18.14 -8.18
N ILE A 304 -18.13 17.34 -8.01
CA ILE A 304 -16.98 17.62 -7.14
C ILE A 304 -16.32 18.95 -7.56
N TYR A 305 -15.99 19.15 -8.85
CA TYR A 305 -15.40 20.40 -9.35
C TYR A 305 -16.32 21.63 -9.17
N GLN A 306 -17.64 21.48 -9.33
CA GLN A 306 -18.61 22.57 -9.18
C GLN A 306 -18.81 23.00 -7.71
N LEU A 307 -18.67 22.06 -6.76
CA LEU A 307 -18.67 22.36 -5.32
C LEU A 307 -17.38 23.06 -4.86
N MET A 308 -16.30 23.00 -5.65
CA MET A 308 -14.94 23.34 -5.20
C MET A 308 -14.35 24.66 -5.76
N GLY A 309 -15.01 25.32 -6.71
CA GLY A 309 -14.55 26.59 -7.28
C GLY A 309 -13.32 26.49 -8.22
N PRO A 310 -13.04 27.52 -9.04
CA PRO A 310 -12.14 27.42 -10.20
C PRO A 310 -10.63 27.56 -9.92
N ASP A 311 -10.15 27.54 -8.68
CA ASP A 311 -8.73 27.78 -8.38
C ASP A 311 -7.87 26.51 -8.53
N ASP A 312 -6.87 26.59 -9.41
CA ASP A 312 -5.86 25.58 -9.80
C ASP A 312 -4.98 25.00 -8.65
N ASN A 313 -5.29 25.29 -7.39
CA ASN A 313 -4.62 24.69 -6.24
C ASN A 313 -5.38 23.43 -5.81
N ILE A 314 -5.32 22.41 -6.67
CA ILE A 314 -5.62 21.02 -6.30
C ILE A 314 -4.63 20.65 -5.18
N THR A 315 -5.02 20.85 -3.93
CA THR A 315 -4.42 20.12 -2.82
C THR A 315 -5.03 18.73 -2.83
N SER A 316 -4.21 17.76 -2.47
CA SER A 316 -4.45 16.33 -2.31
C SER A 316 -5.68 15.94 -1.48
N ASP A 317 -6.50 16.90 -1.05
CA ASP A 317 -7.36 16.80 0.13
C ASP A 317 -8.86 16.78 -0.24
N VAL A 318 -9.20 16.66 -1.52
CA VAL A 318 -10.59 16.62 -2.00
C VAL A 318 -10.77 15.62 -3.15
N ALA A 319 -10.20 14.44 -2.98
CA ALA A 319 -10.92 13.27 -3.48
C ALA A 319 -12.12 13.03 -2.56
N ILE A 320 -13.02 12.10 -2.90
CA ILE A 320 -13.88 11.46 -1.89
C ILE A 320 -12.92 10.67 -0.99
N SER A 321 -12.19 11.38 -0.16
CA SER A 321 -11.38 10.81 0.89
C SER A 321 -12.24 10.98 2.13
N PRO A 322 -12.56 9.89 2.83
CA PRO A 322 -13.19 9.97 4.14
C PRO A 322 -12.33 10.79 5.14
N ASP A 323 -11.11 11.21 4.78
CA ASP A 323 -10.27 12.15 5.54
C ASP A 323 -10.91 13.51 5.78
N ASN A 324 -11.82 13.99 4.92
CA ASN A 324 -12.58 15.24 5.10
C ASN A 324 -13.77 15.08 6.07
N SER A 325 -13.69 14.03 6.91
CA SER A 325 -14.45 13.65 8.12
C SER A 325 -14.87 14.74 9.11
N SER A 326 -14.78 16.02 8.79
CA SER A 326 -15.47 17.05 9.57
C SER A 326 -16.98 17.07 9.32
N ASN A 327 -17.52 16.40 8.27
CA ASN A 327 -18.90 16.65 7.82
C ASN A 327 -19.87 15.45 7.64
N TRP A 328 -19.46 14.17 7.67
CA TRP A 328 -20.43 13.05 7.52
C TRP A 328 -19.96 11.73 8.16
N LEU A 329 -20.92 10.91 8.62
CA LEU A 329 -20.71 9.59 9.23
C LEU A 329 -20.84 8.49 8.15
N VAL A 330 -19.89 7.54 8.13
CA VAL A 330 -19.92 6.36 7.24
C VAL A 330 -20.87 5.31 7.82
N ALA A 331 -21.63 4.62 6.95
CA ALA A 331 -22.60 3.60 7.35
C ALA A 331 -23.69 4.13 8.30
N ASP A 332 -24.10 5.39 8.08
CA ASP A 332 -25.18 6.05 8.82
C ASP A 332 -26.55 5.63 8.25
N PRO A 333 -27.50 5.18 9.09
CA PRO A 333 -28.83 4.77 8.63
C PRO A 333 -29.61 5.85 7.88
N SER A 334 -29.31 7.14 8.11
CA SER A 334 -29.95 8.25 7.40
C SER A 334 -29.55 8.36 5.92
N ASN A 335 -28.46 7.70 5.53
CA ASN A 335 -27.95 7.66 4.16
C ASN A 335 -28.27 6.33 3.45
N LEU A 336 -29.00 5.41 4.09
CA LEU A 336 -29.33 4.12 3.50
C LEU A 336 -30.47 4.28 2.47
N ASP A 337 -30.13 4.42 1.19
CA ASP A 337 -31.12 4.74 0.16
C ASP A 337 -30.91 4.03 -1.19
N SER A 338 -29.87 3.19 -1.33
CA SER A 338 -29.61 2.39 -2.54
C SER A 338 -29.32 0.92 -2.26
N LEU A 339 -29.55 0.09 -3.29
CA LEU A 339 -29.28 -1.35 -3.25
C LEU A 339 -27.83 -1.64 -2.87
N GLU A 340 -27.65 -2.73 -2.12
CA GLU A 340 -26.39 -3.25 -1.60
C GLU A 340 -25.71 -2.36 -0.55
N GLU A 341 -26.40 -1.33 -0.05
CA GLU A 341 -25.92 -0.53 1.06
C GLU A 341 -26.16 -1.19 2.43
N TRP A 342 -25.32 -0.87 3.41
CA TRP A 342 -25.51 -1.25 4.81
C TRP A 342 -25.26 -0.08 5.75
N ALA A 343 -25.92 -0.09 6.91
CA ALA A 343 -25.73 0.89 7.97
C ALA A 343 -25.76 0.23 9.35
N PHE A 344 -25.07 0.79 10.33
CA PHE A 344 -25.06 0.26 11.70
C PHE A 344 -25.29 1.35 12.73
N ASP A 345 -26.37 1.22 13.50
CA ASP A 345 -26.67 2.11 14.62
C ASP A 345 -26.01 1.55 15.90
N ASN A 346 -25.00 2.27 16.38
CA ASN A 346 -24.26 1.86 17.57
C ASN A 346 -25.05 2.04 18.89
N GLU A 347 -26.14 2.81 18.93
CA GLU A 347 -26.98 2.93 20.14
C GLU A 347 -27.95 1.76 20.25
N SER A 348 -28.70 1.49 19.19
CA SER A 348 -29.67 0.39 19.15
C SER A 348 -29.06 -0.98 18.83
N LYS A 349 -27.78 -1.01 18.41
CA LYS A 349 -27.09 -2.20 17.89
C LYS A 349 -27.78 -2.82 16.69
N LYS A 350 -28.58 -2.04 15.94
CA LYS A 350 -29.25 -2.49 14.73
C LYS A 350 -28.31 -2.41 13.53
N LEU A 351 -28.25 -3.49 12.77
CA LEU A 351 -27.64 -3.57 11.45
C LEU A 351 -28.74 -3.53 10.40
N TYR A 352 -28.60 -2.64 9.42
CA TYR A 352 -29.51 -2.48 8.30
C TYR A 352 -28.79 -2.86 7.01
N LEU A 353 -29.50 -3.50 6.09
CA LEU A 353 -28.98 -3.91 4.79
C LEU A 353 -30.05 -3.76 3.71
N TYR A 354 -29.78 -2.93 2.71
CA TYR A 354 -30.65 -2.82 1.54
C TYR A 354 -30.26 -3.90 0.53
N ALA A 355 -31.05 -4.98 0.48
CA ALA A 355 -30.69 -6.17 -0.28
C ALA A 355 -30.94 -6.01 -1.79
N SER A 356 -30.08 -6.60 -2.61
CA SER A 356 -30.35 -6.83 -4.04
C SER A 356 -30.84 -8.27 -4.27
N GLU A 357 -31.48 -8.54 -5.42
CA GLU A 357 -32.20 -9.79 -5.72
C GLU A 357 -31.39 -11.08 -5.44
N ASN A 358 -30.07 -11.04 -5.64
CA ASN A 358 -29.18 -12.18 -5.46
C ASN A 358 -28.45 -12.21 -4.10
N PHE A 359 -28.58 -11.16 -3.29
CA PHE A 359 -27.81 -10.96 -2.06
C PHE A 359 -28.75 -10.61 -0.90
N ILE A 360 -29.79 -11.43 -0.72
CA ILE A 360 -30.73 -11.33 0.39
C ILE A 360 -30.09 -11.95 1.65
N PRO A 361 -30.07 -11.23 2.78
CA PRO A 361 -29.47 -11.73 4.00
C PRO A 361 -30.32 -12.87 4.60
N SER A 362 -29.64 -13.86 5.15
CA SER A 362 -30.19 -15.04 5.82
C SER A 362 -29.49 -15.24 7.15
N GLN A 363 -29.87 -16.28 7.88
CA GLN A 363 -29.28 -16.61 9.17
C GLN A 363 -27.78 -16.91 9.13
N THR A 364 -27.18 -17.24 7.98
CA THR A 364 -25.80 -17.74 7.93
C THR A 364 -24.94 -17.21 6.78
N ASN A 365 -25.51 -16.46 5.83
CA ASN A 365 -24.74 -15.96 4.68
C ASN A 365 -24.14 -14.57 4.89
N VAL A 366 -24.41 -13.91 6.02
CA VAL A 366 -23.85 -12.59 6.33
C VAL A 366 -22.56 -12.73 7.12
N ARG A 367 -21.54 -11.96 6.75
CA ARG A 367 -20.31 -11.82 7.51
C ARG A 367 -20.02 -10.36 7.79
N VAL A 368 -19.48 -10.08 8.97
CA VAL A 368 -19.15 -8.74 9.41
C VAL A 368 -17.66 -8.61 9.70
N ARG A 369 -17.04 -7.55 9.18
CA ARG A 369 -15.67 -7.17 9.52
C ARG A 369 -15.68 -6.49 10.88
N ILE A 370 -14.87 -6.98 11.81
CA ILE A 370 -14.86 -6.52 13.21
C ILE A 370 -13.51 -5.96 13.66
N ARG A 371 -12.55 -5.83 12.73
CA ARG A 371 -11.17 -5.42 13.02
C ARG A 371 -10.48 -4.77 11.83
N ASP A 372 -9.44 -4.00 12.12
CA ASP A 372 -8.64 -3.24 11.15
C ASP A 372 -7.39 -3.99 10.66
N ARG A 373 -6.72 -4.69 11.57
CA ARG A 373 -5.53 -5.50 11.37
C ARG A 373 -5.71 -6.85 12.07
N PHE A 374 -5.31 -7.94 11.41
CA PHE A 374 -5.40 -9.28 12.00
C PHE A 374 -4.08 -10.06 11.95
N VAL A 375 -3.05 -9.53 11.30
CA VAL A 375 -1.68 -10.06 11.38
C VAL A 375 -0.72 -8.92 11.74
N SER A 376 0.04 -9.11 12.81
CA SER A 376 1.23 -8.33 13.16
C SER A 376 2.33 -9.31 13.59
N ILE A 377 3.36 -9.46 12.76
CA ILE A 377 4.53 -10.31 13.04
C ILE A 377 5.77 -9.45 12.95
N ASN A 378 6.31 -9.04 14.10
CA ASN A 378 7.43 -8.09 14.15
C ASN A 378 8.73 -8.76 14.63
N GLU A 379 9.87 -8.10 14.41
CA GLU A 379 11.21 -8.55 14.80
C GLU A 379 11.52 -9.99 14.36
N SER A 380 11.16 -10.34 13.13
CA SER A 380 11.14 -11.73 12.65
C SER A 380 11.71 -11.86 11.25
N ASP A 381 12.84 -12.54 11.10
CA ASP A 381 13.52 -12.66 9.82
C ASP A 381 13.24 -14.00 9.12
N LYS A 382 13.44 -14.05 7.80
CA LYS A 382 13.32 -15.27 6.97
C LYS A 382 11.98 -15.98 7.14
N ILE A 383 10.89 -15.20 7.13
CA ILE A 383 9.52 -15.74 7.15
C ILE A 383 9.01 -15.88 5.71
N THR A 384 8.38 -17.00 5.39
CA THR A 384 7.66 -17.21 4.13
C THR A 384 6.17 -17.40 4.41
N LEU A 385 5.32 -16.56 3.80
CA LEU A 385 3.87 -16.73 3.78
C LEU A 385 3.46 -17.16 2.37
N LYS A 386 2.76 -18.30 2.24
CA LYS A 386 2.51 -18.92 0.94
C LYS A 386 1.10 -19.48 0.79
N ASN A 387 0.47 -19.32 -0.37
CA ASN A 387 -0.80 -19.98 -0.68
C ASN A 387 -1.90 -19.67 0.36
N ILE A 388 -2.01 -18.40 0.77
CA ILE A 388 -2.99 -17.92 1.74
C ILE A 388 -3.81 -16.80 1.09
N HIS A 389 -5.13 -16.84 1.30
CA HIS A 389 -6.01 -15.72 1.02
C HIS A 389 -6.22 -14.90 2.29
N PHE A 390 -5.68 -13.68 2.31
CA PHE A 390 -5.94 -12.69 3.33
C PHE A 390 -7.19 -11.89 2.96
N PHE A 391 -8.29 -12.12 3.67
CA PHE A 391 -9.59 -11.53 3.37
C PHE A 391 -10.00 -10.51 4.43
N ALA A 392 -10.43 -9.32 4.01
CA ALA A 392 -11.01 -8.27 4.85
C ALA A 392 -10.14 -7.83 6.04
N GLY A 393 -8.86 -7.58 5.78
CA GLY A 393 -7.96 -6.99 6.77
C GLY A 393 -6.50 -6.94 6.35
N SER A 394 -5.72 -6.27 7.19
CA SER A 394 -4.36 -5.85 6.88
C SER A 394 -3.29 -6.63 7.63
N LEU A 395 -2.09 -6.64 7.04
CA LEU A 395 -0.88 -7.27 7.60
C LEU A 395 0.15 -6.20 8.00
N GLU A 396 0.86 -6.48 9.09
CA GLU A 396 2.02 -5.71 9.56
C GLU A 396 3.20 -6.63 9.81
N LEU A 397 4.35 -6.28 9.26
CA LEU A 397 5.60 -6.95 9.58
C LEU A 397 6.70 -5.91 9.77
N ILE A 398 6.97 -5.54 11.03
CA ILE A 398 7.98 -4.54 11.38
C ILE A 398 9.31 -5.24 11.69
N ASP A 399 10.40 -4.67 11.19
CA ASP A 399 11.77 -5.11 11.39
C ASP A 399 11.93 -6.61 11.07
N SER A 400 11.55 -6.98 9.85
CA SER A 400 11.45 -8.35 9.37
C SER A 400 12.22 -8.54 8.07
N ASP A 401 13.52 -8.87 8.16
CA ASP A 401 14.35 -9.04 6.97
C ASP A 401 14.07 -10.38 6.27
N TYR A 402 14.28 -10.44 4.95
CA TYR A 402 14.07 -11.64 4.13
C TYR A 402 12.64 -12.20 4.16
N LEU A 403 11.63 -11.35 4.31
CA LEU A 403 10.23 -11.72 4.14
C LEU A 403 9.97 -12.21 2.71
N THR A 404 9.34 -13.38 2.57
CA THR A 404 8.79 -13.86 1.29
C THR A 404 7.28 -14.01 1.39
N ILE A 405 6.54 -13.43 0.45
CA ILE A 405 5.11 -13.66 0.25
C ILE A 405 4.93 -14.16 -1.17
N GLU A 406 4.34 -15.35 -1.31
CA GLU A 406 4.16 -15.96 -2.63
C GLU A 406 2.82 -16.69 -2.79
N ASP A 407 2.37 -16.79 -4.04
CA ASP A 407 1.18 -17.56 -4.43
C ASP A 407 -0.07 -17.19 -3.60
N SER A 408 -0.19 -15.92 -3.16
CA SER A 408 -1.17 -15.49 -2.16
C SER A 408 -2.14 -14.44 -2.71
N ARG A 409 -3.29 -14.30 -2.04
CA ARG A 409 -4.33 -13.36 -2.44
C ARG A 409 -4.66 -12.41 -1.30
N PHE A 410 -4.91 -11.14 -1.62
CA PHE A 410 -5.33 -10.10 -0.70
C PHE A 410 -6.59 -9.47 -1.24
N SER A 411 -7.69 -9.55 -0.49
CA SER A 411 -8.95 -8.91 -0.85
C SER A 411 -9.45 -8.07 0.31
N PHE A 412 -9.89 -6.83 0.05
CA PHE A 412 -10.46 -5.93 1.07
C PHE A 412 -9.52 -5.60 2.24
N SER A 413 -8.20 -5.52 2.01
CA SER A 413 -7.25 -5.15 3.07
C SER A 413 -7.54 -3.75 3.65
N SER A 414 -7.94 -2.81 2.79
CA SER A 414 -8.56 -1.53 3.17
C SER A 414 -9.95 -1.39 2.58
N ASP A 415 -10.76 -0.53 3.20
CA ASP A 415 -12.16 -0.31 2.85
C ASP A 415 -12.57 1.12 3.22
N ILE A 416 -13.65 1.67 2.63
CA ILE A 416 -14.11 3.09 2.60
C ILE A 416 -14.37 3.73 4.00
N THR A 417 -14.31 2.96 5.09
CA THR A 417 -14.54 3.41 6.48
C THR A 417 -13.31 4.06 7.17
N THR A 418 -12.54 4.93 6.53
CA THR A 418 -11.06 4.81 6.51
C THR A 418 -10.23 5.49 7.57
N LYS A 419 -10.83 6.18 8.54
CA LYS A 419 -10.06 6.50 9.76
C LYS A 419 -9.76 5.27 10.62
N MET A 420 -10.26 4.10 10.24
CA MET A 420 -10.19 2.94 11.12
C MET A 420 -9.47 1.73 10.55
N ILE A 421 -9.11 1.67 9.25
CA ILE A 421 -8.49 0.48 8.67
C ILE A 421 -7.02 0.73 8.31
N ARG A 422 -6.12 -0.08 8.87
CA ARG A 422 -4.69 -0.01 8.57
C ARG A 422 -4.37 -0.62 7.20
N LYS A 423 -3.31 -0.15 6.55
CA LYS A 423 -2.80 -0.71 5.28
C LYS A 423 -1.85 -1.88 5.52
N ASN A 424 -1.63 -2.67 4.48
CA ASN A 424 -0.57 -3.67 4.45
C ASN A 424 0.79 -2.96 4.51
N TYR A 425 1.59 -3.30 5.51
CA TYR A 425 2.81 -2.57 5.84
C TYR A 425 3.94 -3.51 6.26
N HIS A 426 5.12 -3.28 5.69
CA HIS A 426 6.33 -4.02 6.00
C HIS A 426 7.50 -3.07 6.24
N THR A 427 8.33 -3.32 7.24
CA THR A 427 9.69 -2.75 7.35
C THR A 427 10.71 -3.87 7.45
N GLY A 428 11.75 -3.80 6.63
CA GLY A 428 12.74 -4.87 6.51
C GLY A 428 13.36 -4.92 5.12
N ASN A 429 14.56 -5.47 5.04
CA ASN A 429 15.36 -5.60 3.83
C ASN A 429 15.06 -6.94 3.13
N PHE A 430 15.33 -7.00 1.83
CA PHE A 430 15.26 -8.21 1.01
C PHE A 430 13.86 -8.86 0.91
N LEU A 431 12.80 -8.04 0.93
CA LEU A 431 11.44 -8.49 0.64
C LEU A 431 11.36 -9.19 -0.72
N ARG A 432 10.68 -10.33 -0.77
CA ARG A 432 10.22 -10.99 -2.01
C ARG A 432 8.70 -11.09 -1.99
N LEU A 433 8.02 -10.35 -2.87
CA LEU A 433 6.57 -10.45 -3.07
C LEU A 433 6.31 -10.96 -4.48
N ARG A 434 5.68 -12.13 -4.62
CA ARG A 434 5.52 -12.75 -5.95
C ARG A 434 4.26 -13.56 -6.17
N ASN A 435 3.89 -13.76 -7.43
CA ASN A 435 2.77 -14.61 -7.85
C ASN A 435 1.47 -14.35 -7.06
N SER A 436 1.23 -13.09 -6.70
CA SER A 436 0.18 -12.73 -5.76
C SER A 436 -0.82 -11.78 -6.38
N ILE A 437 -2.06 -11.80 -5.87
CA ILE A 437 -3.16 -10.98 -6.37
C ILE A 437 -3.61 -10.04 -5.24
N PHE A 438 -3.76 -8.75 -5.57
CA PHE A 438 -4.36 -7.75 -4.71
C PHE A 438 -5.59 -7.16 -5.39
N GLU A 439 -6.75 -7.32 -4.78
CA GLU A 439 -8.03 -6.93 -5.36
C GLU A 439 -8.99 -6.26 -4.38
N HIS A 440 -9.83 -5.37 -4.88
CA HIS A 440 -10.86 -4.69 -4.09
C HIS A 440 -10.27 -3.97 -2.86
N ILE A 441 -9.11 -3.35 -3.04
CA ILE A 441 -8.48 -2.50 -2.04
C ILE A 441 -9.03 -1.09 -2.29
N ASN A 442 -10.00 -0.68 -1.49
CA ASN A 442 -10.83 0.47 -1.86
C ASN A 442 -10.23 1.81 -1.47
N GLU A 443 -9.35 1.93 -0.48
CA GLU A 443 -8.91 3.27 -0.03
C GLU A 443 -7.46 3.37 0.44
N ALA A 444 -6.63 2.35 0.24
CA ALA A 444 -5.21 2.45 0.60
C ALA A 444 -4.33 1.73 -0.40
N SER A 445 -3.03 2.01 -0.34
CA SER A 445 -2.04 1.23 -1.10
C SER A 445 -2.17 -0.26 -0.78
N PRO A 446 -2.38 -1.14 -1.79
CA PRO A 446 -2.41 -2.57 -1.60
C PRO A 446 -1.20 -3.13 -0.85
N TRP A 447 -0.01 -2.55 -1.04
CA TRP A 447 1.20 -2.98 -0.34
C TRP A 447 2.19 -1.84 -0.12
N THR A 448 2.64 -1.63 1.11
CA THR A 448 3.76 -0.70 1.40
C THR A 448 4.89 -1.44 2.11
N THR A 449 6.13 -1.27 1.62
CA THR A 449 7.36 -1.75 2.23
C THR A 449 8.35 -0.62 2.46
N LYS A 450 9.10 -0.70 3.56
CA LYS A 450 10.22 0.20 3.88
C LYS A 450 11.48 -0.62 4.12
N GLY A 451 12.45 -0.53 3.23
CA GLY A 451 13.71 -1.28 3.32
C GLY A 451 14.38 -1.46 1.97
N GLN A 452 15.56 -2.08 1.98
CA GLN A 452 16.42 -2.24 0.81
C GLN A 452 16.11 -3.53 0.05
N ASN A 453 16.45 -3.59 -1.24
CA ASN A 453 16.44 -4.83 -2.06
C ASN A 453 15.08 -5.56 -2.13
N ALA A 454 13.98 -4.81 -2.14
CA ALA A 454 12.65 -5.37 -2.31
C ALA A 454 12.43 -5.78 -3.78
N ARG A 455 11.98 -7.02 -4.01
CA ARG A 455 11.60 -7.52 -5.34
C ARG A 455 10.13 -7.90 -5.36
N ILE A 456 9.40 -7.23 -6.24
CA ILE A 456 7.99 -7.47 -6.51
C ILE A 456 7.90 -8.03 -7.94
N GLU A 457 7.45 -9.27 -8.09
CA GLU A 457 7.48 -9.97 -9.38
C GLU A 457 6.19 -10.76 -9.64
N ASN A 458 5.62 -10.65 -10.85
CA ASN A 458 4.39 -11.37 -11.21
C ASN A 458 3.24 -11.14 -10.20
N VAL A 459 2.98 -9.88 -9.86
CA VAL A 459 1.91 -9.48 -8.96
C VAL A 459 0.83 -8.75 -9.75
N LEU A 460 -0.42 -9.13 -9.53
CA LEU A 460 -1.59 -8.52 -10.15
C LEU A 460 -2.29 -7.60 -9.15
N PHE A 461 -2.40 -6.32 -9.49
CA PHE A 461 -3.24 -5.35 -8.80
C PHE A 461 -4.47 -5.08 -9.68
N GLN A 462 -5.67 -5.35 -9.19
CA GLN A 462 -6.91 -5.20 -9.96
C GLN A 462 -8.03 -4.62 -9.10
N TYR A 463 -8.95 -3.86 -9.69
CA TYR A 463 -10.11 -3.30 -8.99
C TYR A 463 -9.77 -2.45 -7.76
N ASN A 464 -8.69 -1.67 -7.82
CA ASN A 464 -8.15 -0.91 -6.69
C ASN A 464 -8.17 0.61 -6.94
N ASP A 465 -8.96 1.15 -7.88
CA ASP A 465 -8.85 2.56 -8.30
C ASP A 465 -10.19 3.31 -8.22
N TRP A 466 -10.85 3.19 -7.07
CA TRP A 466 -12.13 3.84 -6.79
C TRP A 466 -11.98 5.13 -5.96
N PHE A 467 -10.93 5.24 -5.14
CA PHE A 467 -10.70 6.38 -4.24
C PHE A 467 -9.22 6.80 -4.25
N ASN A 468 -8.89 8.02 -3.78
CA ASN A 468 -7.59 8.67 -4.02
C ASN A 468 -6.37 7.81 -3.68
N ASP A 469 -6.41 7.15 -2.52
CA ASP A 469 -5.28 6.44 -1.95
C ASP A 469 -5.21 4.98 -2.40
N SER A 470 -6.25 4.49 -3.10
CA SER A 470 -6.34 3.11 -3.59
C SER A 470 -5.50 2.88 -4.85
N GLY A 471 -5.32 3.92 -5.68
CA GLY A 471 -4.48 3.88 -6.87
C GLY A 471 -2.97 3.77 -6.62
N LEU A 472 -2.54 3.71 -5.35
CA LEU A 472 -1.15 3.51 -4.93
C LEU A 472 -0.74 2.03 -4.96
N TYR A 473 -0.55 1.42 -6.15
CA TYR A 473 -0.34 -0.04 -6.34
C TYR A 473 0.53 -0.75 -5.27
N ALA A 474 1.85 -0.61 -5.32
CA ALA A 474 2.75 -1.07 -4.25
C ALA A 474 3.84 -0.03 -4.01
N VAL A 475 4.39 0.12 -2.82
CA VAL A 475 5.36 1.19 -2.56
C VAL A 475 6.54 0.65 -1.80
N ALA A 476 7.74 0.73 -2.37
CA ALA A 476 9.00 0.49 -1.66
C ALA A 476 9.69 1.82 -1.32
N LYS A 477 9.94 2.08 -0.02
CA LYS A 477 10.60 3.30 0.48
C LYS A 477 11.93 2.98 1.19
N PRO A 478 13.01 3.77 1.00
CA PRO A 478 14.18 3.69 1.87
C PRO A 478 13.89 4.22 3.28
N VAL A 479 14.75 3.88 4.25
CA VAL A 479 14.70 4.43 5.62
C VAL A 479 15.43 5.77 5.68
N GLY A 480 14.71 6.88 5.89
CA GLY A 480 15.31 8.19 6.16
C GLY A 480 15.77 8.33 7.61
N GLY A 481 17.02 8.75 7.83
CA GLY A 481 17.54 9.10 9.16
C GLY A 481 19.04 8.84 9.39
N LEU A 482 19.71 8.07 8.54
CA LEU A 482 21.15 7.83 8.60
C LEU A 482 21.72 7.87 7.18
N GLU A 483 22.89 8.50 7.02
CA GLU A 483 23.77 8.25 5.88
C GLU A 483 23.91 6.73 5.72
N LEU A 484 23.40 6.17 4.62
CA LEU A 484 23.83 4.95 3.90
C LEU A 484 22.78 4.59 2.79
N PRO A 485 23.19 3.83 1.75
CA PRO A 485 22.67 3.98 0.38
C PRO A 485 21.52 3.02 0.02
N GLU A 486 21.03 3.11 -1.22
CA GLU A 486 20.11 2.21 -1.94
C GLU A 486 18.67 2.04 -1.41
N ALA A 487 17.70 2.48 -2.21
CA ALA A 487 16.50 1.69 -2.43
C ALA A 487 15.88 1.98 -3.80
N GLU A 488 15.64 0.89 -4.52
CA GLU A 488 14.67 0.69 -5.59
C GLU A 488 13.35 1.44 -5.35
N TYR A 489 13.04 2.42 -6.19
CA TYR A 489 11.69 2.91 -6.40
C TYR A 489 10.95 1.95 -7.34
N GLY A 490 9.97 1.21 -6.80
CA GLY A 490 8.77 0.67 -7.45
C GLY A 490 7.70 0.48 -6.37
N VAL A 491 6.44 0.94 -6.46
CA VAL A 491 5.47 1.25 -7.52
C VAL A 491 4.80 2.65 -7.21
N ALA A 492 3.97 3.19 -8.10
CA ALA A 492 3.46 4.58 -8.16
C ALA A 492 2.37 5.00 -7.11
N PRO A 493 1.82 6.24 -7.10
CA PRO A 493 2.49 7.53 -6.95
C PRO A 493 1.86 8.43 -5.88
N HIS A 494 2.55 8.69 -4.77
CA HIS A 494 2.14 9.83 -3.96
C HIS A 494 2.79 11.11 -4.49
N GLY A 495 1.96 11.96 -5.10
CA GLY A 495 2.15 13.40 -5.14
C GLY A 495 2.00 13.99 -3.74
N GLY A 496 2.93 13.66 -2.84
CA GLY A 496 2.91 14.19 -1.49
C GLY A 496 3.44 15.61 -1.46
N LYS A 497 2.59 16.53 -1.01
CA LYS A 497 2.97 17.86 -0.51
C LYS A 497 3.74 17.79 0.81
N ASP A 498 4.34 16.64 1.15
CA ASP A 498 5.18 16.47 2.32
C ASP A 498 6.44 17.32 2.16
N ARG A 499 6.29 18.57 2.59
CA ARG A 499 7.37 19.45 2.99
C ARG A 499 8.16 18.69 4.04
N SER A 500 9.47 18.67 3.89
CA SER A 500 10.37 18.33 4.98
C SER A 500 10.02 19.20 6.21
N PRO A 501 10.32 18.78 7.45
CA PRO A 501 10.02 19.54 8.67
C PRO A 501 10.54 20.99 8.71
N ASP A 502 11.44 21.36 7.79
CA ASP A 502 12.01 22.70 7.61
C ASP A 502 11.35 23.53 6.50
N GLY A 503 10.28 23.04 5.85
CA GLY A 503 9.61 23.74 4.76
C GLY A 503 10.34 23.69 3.41
N SER A 504 11.44 22.95 3.28
CA SER A 504 12.12 22.72 2.02
C SER A 504 11.56 21.48 1.30
N SER A 505 11.34 21.59 -0.01
CA SER A 505 10.98 20.43 -0.84
C SER A 505 12.23 19.57 -1.13
N HIS A 506 12.23 18.37 -0.54
CA HIS A 506 13.08 17.19 -0.74
C HIS A 506 14.51 17.19 -0.13
N PRO A 507 14.92 16.05 0.48
CA PRO A 507 16.15 15.95 1.26
C PRO A 507 17.41 16.07 0.40
N GLY A 508 18.41 16.72 0.97
CA GLY A 508 19.72 16.94 0.38
C GLY A 508 20.55 15.66 0.20
N ILE A 509 21.22 15.61 -0.96
CA ILE A 509 22.68 15.46 -1.17
C ILE A 509 23.42 14.36 -0.39
N GLY A 510 23.96 13.38 -1.12
CA GLY A 510 25.03 12.45 -0.68
C GLY A 510 25.37 11.38 -1.73
N ASP A 511 26.59 10.87 -1.67
CA ASP A 511 27.37 10.23 -2.74
C ASP A 511 27.07 8.73 -3.05
N GLU A 512 27.46 8.32 -4.26
CA GLU A 512 27.86 6.97 -4.74
C GLU A 512 26.98 5.70 -4.56
N SER A 513 26.40 5.30 -5.71
CA SER A 513 26.30 3.95 -6.30
C SER A 513 26.15 2.75 -5.39
N TRP A 514 24.93 2.54 -4.94
CA TRP A 514 24.49 1.27 -4.42
C TRP A 514 22.94 1.23 -4.81
N TYR A 515 22.53 0.19 -5.56
CA TYR A 515 21.31 -0.16 -6.33
C TYR A 515 20.37 0.93 -6.91
N ALA A 516 20.30 0.95 -8.24
CA ALA A 516 19.30 1.69 -9.00
C ALA A 516 18.04 0.85 -9.30
N PRO A 517 16.82 1.44 -9.25
CA PRO A 517 15.58 0.71 -9.46
C PRO A 517 15.42 0.14 -10.87
N VAL A 518 14.97 -1.11 -10.98
CA VAL A 518 14.67 -1.74 -12.27
C VAL A 518 13.18 -2.03 -12.40
N TRP A 519 12.58 -1.50 -13.45
CA TRP A 519 11.20 -1.74 -13.85
C TRP A 519 11.23 -2.46 -15.19
N ARG A 520 10.75 -3.70 -15.20
CA ARG A 520 10.79 -4.54 -16.39
C ARG A 520 9.48 -5.29 -16.56
N TYR A 521 8.91 -5.25 -17.77
CA TYR A 521 7.65 -5.93 -18.10
C TYR A 521 6.45 -5.46 -17.26
N VAL A 522 6.41 -4.16 -16.96
CA VAL A 522 5.35 -3.55 -16.13
C VAL A 522 4.23 -3.03 -17.01
N THR A 523 3.01 -3.47 -16.74
CA THR A 523 1.81 -2.94 -17.41
C THR A 523 0.94 -2.19 -16.40
N ILE A 524 0.59 -0.95 -16.72
CA ILE A 524 -0.44 -0.17 -16.01
C ILE A 524 -1.49 0.18 -17.05
N ARG A 525 -2.73 -0.26 -16.82
CA ARG A 525 -3.82 0.00 -17.75
C ARG A 525 -5.14 0.31 -17.07
N ASP A 526 -5.96 1.10 -17.75
CA ASP A 526 -7.36 1.37 -17.41
C ASP A 526 -7.48 1.93 -15.98
N SER A 527 -6.73 3.00 -15.73
CA SER A 527 -6.52 3.57 -14.39
C SER A 527 -6.83 5.07 -14.37
N TRP A 528 -7.48 5.52 -13.29
CA TRP A 528 -7.62 6.92 -12.91
C TRP A 528 -6.27 7.56 -12.62
N THR A 529 -5.35 6.84 -11.97
CA THR A 529 -4.03 7.40 -11.62
C THR A 529 -3.09 7.57 -12.81
N ALA A 530 -2.13 8.49 -12.66
CA ALA A 530 -0.99 8.61 -13.56
C ALA A 530 -0.04 7.39 -13.45
N GLY A 531 1.03 7.37 -14.24
CA GLY A 531 1.84 6.17 -14.44
C GLY A 531 2.82 5.87 -13.31
N MET A 532 4.13 5.93 -13.57
CA MET A 532 5.20 5.55 -12.65
C MET A 532 6.18 6.68 -12.36
N TRP A 533 6.79 6.63 -11.17
CA TRP A 533 7.79 7.58 -10.68
C TRP A 533 9.12 6.89 -10.35
N PRO A 534 9.92 6.50 -11.36
CA PRO A 534 11.20 5.84 -11.13
C PRO A 534 12.22 6.79 -10.49
N GLY A 535 13.04 6.25 -9.60
CA GLY A 535 14.10 7.00 -8.91
C GLY A 535 15.37 7.21 -9.74
N ARG A 536 16.39 7.81 -9.11
CA ARG A 536 17.74 8.01 -9.68
C ARG A 536 18.35 6.70 -10.15
N GLY A 537 19.09 6.73 -11.26
CA GLY A 537 19.77 5.54 -11.81
C GLY A 537 18.83 4.53 -12.48
N SER A 538 17.51 4.74 -12.37
CA SER A 538 16.52 3.74 -12.75
C SER A 538 16.61 3.28 -14.19
N LEU A 539 16.37 1.99 -14.39
CA LEU A 539 16.06 1.39 -15.68
C LEU A 539 14.56 1.12 -15.76
N VAL A 540 13.88 1.73 -16.72
CA VAL A 540 12.53 1.35 -17.12
C VAL A 540 12.59 0.73 -18.50
N GLU A 541 12.15 -0.52 -18.64
CA GLU A 541 12.10 -1.16 -19.94
C GLU A 541 10.95 -2.15 -20.11
N TYR A 542 10.47 -2.31 -21.35
CA TYR A 542 9.30 -3.14 -21.64
C TYR A 542 8.07 -2.74 -20.81
N ALA A 543 7.94 -1.44 -20.52
CA ALA A 543 6.79 -0.91 -19.80
C ALA A 543 5.66 -0.57 -20.79
N ARG A 544 4.42 -0.89 -20.42
CA ARG A 544 3.20 -0.51 -21.15
C ARG A 544 2.28 0.28 -20.24
N LEU A 545 2.07 1.54 -20.56
CA LEU A 545 1.15 2.41 -19.85
C LEU A 545 0.04 2.78 -20.82
N GLU A 546 -1.20 2.45 -20.48
CA GLU A 546 -2.30 2.54 -21.42
C GLU A 546 -3.56 3.04 -20.71
N ASN A 547 -4.29 3.99 -21.31
CA ASN A 547 -5.58 4.44 -20.76
C ASN A 547 -5.46 4.95 -19.32
N LEU A 548 -4.56 5.92 -19.10
CA LEU A 548 -4.42 6.60 -17.80
C LEU A 548 -5.04 8.00 -17.89
N TYR A 549 -5.96 8.30 -16.98
CA TYR A 549 -6.86 9.45 -17.13
C TYR A 549 -6.66 10.57 -16.10
N ASP A 550 -5.59 10.51 -15.29
CA ASP A 550 -5.31 11.53 -14.28
C ASP A 550 -5.16 12.93 -14.90
N HIS A 551 -5.65 13.96 -14.20
CA HIS A 551 -5.59 15.36 -14.62
C HIS A 551 -4.47 16.16 -13.93
N CYS A 552 -3.57 15.51 -13.19
CA CYS A 552 -2.45 16.18 -12.52
C CYS A 552 -1.38 16.78 -13.47
N ASP A 553 -0.55 17.68 -12.93
CA ASP A 553 0.66 18.17 -13.60
C ASP A 553 1.78 17.10 -13.59
N CYS A 554 1.52 15.95 -14.20
CA CYS A 554 2.31 14.71 -14.06
C CYS A 554 2.43 13.96 -15.41
N SER A 555 2.86 12.70 -15.40
CA SER A 555 3.10 11.92 -16.62
C SER A 555 2.97 10.41 -16.44
N GLY A 556 2.97 9.68 -17.55
CA GLY A 556 3.10 8.22 -17.56
C GLY A 556 4.43 7.78 -16.94
N ILE A 557 5.55 8.40 -17.31
CA ILE A 557 6.84 8.17 -16.64
C ILE A 557 7.39 9.50 -16.15
N GLN A 558 7.28 9.73 -14.85
CA GLN A 558 7.62 10.97 -14.18
C GLN A 558 8.95 10.84 -13.43
N ARG A 559 9.90 11.73 -13.68
CA ARG A 559 11.13 11.86 -12.87
C ARG A 559 11.30 13.28 -12.42
N ASN A 560 11.34 13.49 -11.10
CA ASN A 560 11.50 14.81 -10.52
C ASN A 560 12.96 15.05 -10.12
N TYR A 561 13.48 16.25 -10.39
CA TYR A 561 14.77 16.72 -9.91
C TYR A 561 15.90 15.67 -10.09
N TYR A 562 16.47 15.18 -9.00
CA TYR A 562 17.57 14.22 -8.93
C TYR A 562 17.18 12.82 -9.41
N ALA A 563 15.89 12.48 -9.44
CA ALA A 563 15.43 11.21 -9.96
C ALA A 563 15.73 11.03 -11.45
N THR A 564 16.07 12.09 -12.18
CA THR A 564 16.45 12.03 -13.60
C THR A 564 17.88 11.51 -13.81
N VAL A 565 18.76 11.67 -12.82
CA VAL A 565 20.21 11.47 -12.98
C VAL A 565 20.55 10.01 -13.24
N GLY A 566 21.22 9.75 -14.36
CA GLY A 566 21.70 8.42 -14.76
C GLY A 566 20.59 7.43 -15.05
N THR A 567 19.42 7.91 -15.48
CA THR A 567 18.26 7.05 -15.74
C THR A 567 18.15 6.65 -17.20
N THR A 568 17.61 5.46 -17.47
CA THR A 568 17.31 4.98 -18.82
C THR A 568 15.85 4.55 -18.90
N THR A 569 15.15 4.99 -19.95
CA THR A 569 13.84 4.47 -20.34
C THR A 569 13.92 3.91 -21.75
N ARG A 570 13.53 2.64 -21.93
CA ARG A 570 13.62 2.00 -23.25
C ARG A 570 12.57 0.96 -23.56
N TYR A 571 12.38 0.66 -24.84
CA TYR A 571 11.46 -0.39 -25.31
C TYR A 571 10.08 -0.31 -24.65
N SER A 572 9.51 0.89 -24.58
CA SER A 572 8.30 1.16 -23.78
C SER A 572 7.21 1.83 -24.62
N TRP A 573 5.96 1.58 -24.25
CA TRP A 573 4.76 2.06 -24.93
C TRP A 573 3.89 2.84 -23.95
N ILE A 574 3.53 4.07 -24.33
CA ILE A 574 2.70 4.96 -23.52
C ILE A 574 1.57 5.47 -24.40
N ILE A 575 0.37 4.95 -24.17
CA ILE A 575 -0.74 4.97 -25.12
C ILE A 575 -1.97 5.58 -24.44
N ASN A 576 -2.57 6.58 -25.07
CA ASN A 576 -3.86 7.13 -24.66
C ASN A 576 -3.89 7.66 -23.21
N LEU A 577 -3.01 8.61 -22.90
CA LEU A 577 -3.04 9.38 -21.67
C LEU A 577 -3.55 10.81 -21.94
N PRO A 578 -4.87 11.03 -22.09
CA PRO A 578 -5.43 12.24 -22.72
C PRO A 578 -5.13 13.56 -21.96
N ALA A 579 -4.85 13.48 -20.66
CA ALA A 579 -4.55 14.63 -19.81
C ALA A 579 -3.07 14.71 -19.36
N LEU A 580 -2.25 13.70 -19.66
CA LEU A 580 -0.88 13.56 -19.15
C LEU A 580 0.20 13.69 -20.22
N ASN A 581 1.43 13.97 -19.77
CA ASN A 581 2.61 13.78 -20.61
C ASN A 581 2.92 12.27 -20.67
N ALA A 582 3.48 11.77 -21.76
CA ALA A 582 3.94 10.38 -21.80
C ALA A 582 5.16 10.21 -20.88
N ILE A 583 6.22 10.99 -21.12
CA ILE A 583 7.40 11.07 -20.24
C ILE A 583 7.64 12.52 -19.83
N ARG A 584 8.01 12.70 -18.56
CA ARG A 584 8.43 14.01 -18.07
C ARG A 584 9.62 13.94 -17.11
N PHE A 585 10.63 14.74 -17.42
CA PHE A 585 11.65 15.14 -16.46
C PHE A 585 11.25 16.51 -15.93
N ASP A 586 11.01 16.60 -14.61
CA ASP A 586 10.42 17.78 -14.01
C ASP A 586 11.21 18.35 -12.85
N SER A 587 11.25 19.68 -12.79
CA SER A 587 11.42 20.47 -11.58
C SER A 587 11.38 21.96 -11.93
N ARG A 588 11.63 22.84 -10.95
CA ARG A 588 12.01 24.24 -11.23
C ARG A 588 13.37 24.31 -11.94
N LYS A 589 14.33 23.51 -11.47
CA LYS A 589 15.61 23.17 -12.12
C LYS A 589 15.75 21.65 -12.16
N ALA A 590 15.76 21.06 -13.34
CA ALA A 590 15.72 19.60 -13.50
C ALA A 590 17.11 18.98 -13.63
N GLY A 591 17.19 17.65 -13.49
CA GLY A 591 18.44 16.89 -13.47
C GLY A 591 19.10 16.74 -14.85
N ASN A 592 20.09 15.86 -14.95
CA ASN A 592 20.90 15.63 -16.15
C ASN A 592 21.05 14.14 -16.44
N PHE A 593 21.70 13.78 -17.55
CA PHE A 593 22.07 12.37 -17.87
C PHE A 593 20.88 11.40 -17.85
N GLY A 594 19.76 11.85 -18.40
CA GLY A 594 18.58 11.01 -18.60
C GLY A 594 18.54 10.51 -20.03
N GLU A 595 18.35 9.20 -20.22
CA GLU A 595 18.30 8.53 -21.51
C GLU A 595 16.87 8.03 -21.78
N VAL A 596 16.36 8.30 -22.98
CA VAL A 596 15.04 7.85 -23.46
C VAL A 596 15.19 7.33 -24.88
N HIS A 597 15.00 6.03 -25.11
CA HIS A 597 15.15 5.48 -26.46
C HIS A 597 14.29 4.27 -26.78
N HIS A 598 13.91 4.06 -28.05
CA HIS A 598 12.91 3.04 -28.42
C HIS A 598 11.60 3.22 -27.65
N LEU A 599 11.08 4.44 -27.67
CA LEU A 599 9.83 4.83 -27.02
C LEU A 599 8.74 5.06 -28.06
N VAL A 600 7.55 4.52 -27.79
CA VAL A 600 6.33 4.86 -28.52
C VAL A 600 5.37 5.58 -27.59
N SER A 601 5.10 6.86 -27.86
CA SER A 601 4.10 7.71 -27.22
C SER A 601 3.01 8.01 -28.24
N VAL A 602 1.77 7.56 -27.97
CA VAL A 602 0.65 7.79 -28.90
C VAL A 602 -0.59 8.25 -28.16
N GLY A 603 -1.23 9.32 -28.62
CA GLY A 603 -2.57 9.70 -28.16
C GLY A 603 -2.64 10.40 -26.81
N ASN A 604 -1.50 10.88 -26.32
CA ASN A 604 -1.32 11.51 -25.01
C ASN A 604 -1.62 13.01 -25.05
N ARG A 605 -1.69 13.72 -23.90
CA ARG A 605 -1.75 15.20 -23.95
C ARG A 605 -0.47 15.78 -24.52
N ARG A 606 0.67 15.21 -24.10
CA ARG A 606 2.02 15.54 -24.57
C ARG A 606 2.86 14.29 -24.68
N GLY A 607 3.83 14.29 -25.60
CA GLY A 607 4.70 13.14 -25.82
C GLY A 607 5.83 13.12 -24.80
N MET A 608 6.81 13.97 -24.99
CA MET A 608 7.96 14.08 -24.10
C MET A 608 8.12 15.51 -23.58
N ARG A 609 8.31 15.66 -22.26
CA ARG A 609 8.62 16.94 -21.63
C ARG A 609 9.92 16.82 -20.83
N LEU A 610 11.06 17.06 -21.48
CA LEU A 610 12.37 16.90 -20.85
C LEU A 610 12.91 18.26 -20.38
N LYS A 611 12.86 18.52 -19.07
CA LYS A 611 13.61 19.63 -18.46
C LYS A 611 14.99 19.12 -18.03
N GLY A 612 15.97 20.02 -18.01
CA GLY A 612 17.35 19.70 -17.64
C GLY A 612 18.30 19.85 -18.81
N ASP A 613 19.43 19.16 -18.79
CA ASP A 613 20.41 19.13 -19.89
C ASP A 613 21.23 17.82 -19.87
N TYR A 614 22.05 17.58 -20.90
CA TYR A 614 22.81 16.33 -21.07
C TYR A 614 21.92 15.08 -21.12
N HIS A 615 20.72 15.20 -21.69
CA HIS A 615 19.84 14.06 -21.93
C HIS A 615 20.11 13.46 -23.30
N GLU A 616 19.86 12.17 -23.46
CA GLU A 616 19.89 11.50 -24.77
C GLU A 616 18.50 10.98 -25.09
N ALA A 617 17.92 11.47 -26.19
CA ALA A 617 16.65 11.00 -26.71
C ALA A 617 16.82 10.48 -28.13
N TYR A 618 16.60 9.18 -28.37
CA TYR A 618 16.76 8.64 -29.72
C TYR A 618 15.85 7.45 -30.06
N ASN A 619 15.51 7.26 -31.34
CA ASN A 619 14.53 6.23 -31.75
C ASN A 619 13.20 6.40 -30.99
N VAL A 620 12.69 7.63 -30.92
CA VAL A 620 11.46 7.97 -30.19
C VAL A 620 10.36 8.36 -31.17
N THR A 621 9.15 7.88 -30.93
CA THR A 621 7.95 8.25 -31.69
C THR A 621 6.95 8.91 -30.75
N THR A 622 6.61 10.16 -31.03
CA THR A 622 5.52 10.92 -30.40
C THR A 622 4.50 11.22 -31.50
N TYR A 623 3.29 10.71 -31.34
CA TYR A 623 2.23 10.77 -32.33
C TYR A 623 0.86 11.03 -31.68
N ASP A 624 0.02 11.78 -32.37
CA ASP A 624 -1.33 12.15 -31.99
C ASP A 624 -1.46 12.77 -30.59
N GLU A 625 -0.52 13.63 -30.23
CA GLU A 625 -0.64 14.39 -29.00
C GLU A 625 -1.68 15.51 -29.11
N SER A 626 -2.45 15.77 -28.06
CA SER A 626 -3.43 16.87 -28.10
C SER A 626 -2.80 18.27 -28.05
N THR A 627 -1.54 18.39 -27.61
CA THR A 627 -0.86 19.69 -27.51
C THR A 627 0.59 19.74 -28.00
N LYS A 628 1.49 18.91 -27.46
CA LYS A 628 2.95 19.01 -27.73
C LYS A 628 3.56 17.63 -27.95
N GLY A 629 4.36 17.46 -28.99
CA GLY A 629 5.05 16.20 -29.28
C GLY A 629 6.29 16.07 -28.42
N ILE A 630 7.38 16.73 -28.83
CA ILE A 630 8.64 16.79 -28.08
C ILE A 630 8.84 18.20 -27.51
N TYR A 631 8.95 18.31 -26.19
CA TYR A 631 9.08 19.57 -25.49
C TYR A 631 10.25 19.57 -24.50
N ASN A 632 11.42 19.92 -25.01
CA ASN A 632 12.64 20.06 -24.24
C ASN A 632 12.78 21.52 -23.79
N TYR A 633 12.67 21.77 -22.48
CA TYR A 633 12.73 23.12 -21.93
C TYR A 633 14.13 23.73 -22.03
N THR A 634 14.20 25.02 -22.31
CA THR A 634 15.46 25.71 -22.62
C THR A 634 16.01 26.55 -21.47
N ASP A 635 15.28 26.69 -20.34
CA ASP A 635 15.60 27.57 -19.22
C ASP A 635 15.48 26.88 -17.84
N ARG A 636 15.45 25.54 -17.82
CA ARG A 636 15.20 24.72 -16.62
C ARG A 636 16.41 23.90 -16.19
N TYR A 637 17.61 24.44 -16.37
CA TYR A 637 18.88 23.84 -15.95
C TYR A 637 19.69 24.81 -15.07
N SER A 638 20.47 24.28 -14.14
CA SER A 638 21.30 25.03 -13.18
C SER A 638 22.73 24.48 -13.08
N GLY A 639 23.20 23.77 -14.10
CA GLY A 639 24.52 23.11 -14.06
C GLY A 639 24.50 21.82 -13.25
N PHE A 640 25.69 21.27 -12.97
CA PHE A 640 25.85 20.03 -12.19
C PHE A 640 25.63 20.23 -10.68
N SER A 641 25.47 21.47 -10.22
CA SER A 641 25.02 21.73 -8.86
C SER A 641 23.56 21.32 -8.74
N ASN A 642 23.33 20.22 -8.04
CA ASN A 642 22.02 19.73 -7.70
C ASN A 642 21.41 20.67 -6.63
N SER A 643 20.91 21.84 -7.05
CA SER A 643 20.08 22.74 -6.22
C SER A 643 18.73 23.04 -6.88
N ASN A 644 17.65 22.97 -6.11
CA ASN A 644 16.29 23.30 -6.55
C ASN A 644 15.84 24.71 -6.09
N THR A 645 16.71 25.51 -5.47
CA THR A 645 16.39 26.85 -4.96
C THR A 645 16.61 27.93 -6.03
N TYR A 646 15.75 28.94 -6.03
CA TYR A 646 15.73 30.02 -7.04
C TYR A 646 16.93 30.99 -6.91
N SER A 647 17.65 30.94 -5.79
CA SER A 647 18.43 32.06 -5.28
C SER A 647 19.94 31.99 -5.52
N GLU A 648 20.51 30.89 -6.01
CA GLU A 648 21.98 30.74 -5.95
C GLU A 648 22.73 30.57 -7.27
N LEU A 649 22.07 30.29 -8.40
CA LEU A 649 22.76 30.21 -9.69
C LEU A 649 21.92 30.79 -10.83
N ALA A 650 22.56 31.60 -11.68
CA ALA A 650 21.96 32.07 -12.91
C ALA A 650 21.49 30.85 -13.72
N SER A 651 20.25 30.88 -14.22
CA SER A 651 19.76 29.83 -15.08
C SER A 651 20.68 29.67 -16.28
N VAL A 652 21.30 28.50 -16.42
CA VAL A 652 21.99 28.13 -17.66
C VAL A 652 20.98 27.57 -18.66
N PRO A 653 21.26 27.63 -19.96
CA PRO A 653 20.40 27.03 -20.97
C PRO A 653 20.20 25.54 -20.72
N GLY A 654 18.95 25.10 -20.67
CA GLY A 654 18.61 23.68 -20.65
C GLY A 654 18.68 23.08 -22.04
N ASN A 655 18.94 21.77 -22.11
CA ASN A 655 19.01 20.98 -23.32
C ASN A 655 20.00 21.48 -24.39
N ALA A 656 20.99 22.30 -24.02
CA ALA A 656 22.02 22.79 -24.95
C ALA A 656 23.04 21.70 -25.30
N HIS A 657 23.23 20.73 -24.40
CA HIS A 657 24.12 19.58 -24.57
C HIS A 657 23.34 18.27 -24.79
N SER A 658 22.02 18.29 -24.61
CA SER A 658 21.16 17.14 -24.89
C SER A 658 21.16 16.76 -26.38
N ARG A 659 21.10 15.45 -26.65
CA ARG A 659 21.02 14.85 -27.98
C ARG A 659 19.58 14.47 -28.33
N LEU A 660 19.17 14.73 -29.57
CA LEU A 660 17.88 14.29 -30.12
C LEU A 660 18.09 13.67 -31.50
N LEU A 661 17.92 12.35 -31.64
CA LEU A 661 18.26 11.62 -32.87
C LEU A 661 17.13 10.66 -33.28
N ASN A 662 16.94 10.41 -34.57
CA ASN A 662 15.98 9.42 -35.08
C ASN A 662 14.59 9.53 -34.41
N ALA A 663 14.04 10.74 -34.37
CA ALA A 663 12.84 11.07 -33.60
C ALA A 663 11.68 11.46 -34.51
N ILE A 664 10.46 11.07 -34.14
CA ILE A 664 9.22 11.48 -34.80
C ILE A 664 8.37 12.28 -33.81
N ALA A 665 7.92 13.47 -34.20
CA ALA A 665 7.03 14.32 -33.42
C ALA A 665 5.89 14.89 -34.26
N GLN A 666 4.75 14.21 -34.31
CA GLN A 666 3.63 14.65 -35.15
C GLN A 666 3.20 16.07 -34.82
N GLU A 667 3.07 16.47 -33.57
CA GLU A 667 2.60 17.83 -33.24
C GLU A 667 3.65 18.92 -33.50
N ASN A 668 4.45 19.19 -32.50
CA ASN A 668 5.52 20.17 -32.54
C ASN A 668 6.71 19.62 -31.77
N ALA A 669 7.89 20.11 -32.15
CA ALA A 669 9.13 19.88 -31.44
C ALA A 669 9.68 21.24 -31.02
N ILE A 670 9.84 21.44 -29.71
CA ILE A 670 10.47 22.63 -29.12
C ILE A 670 11.66 22.12 -28.32
N THR A 671 12.86 22.47 -28.75
CA THR A 671 14.10 21.98 -28.16
C THR A 671 15.23 22.96 -28.40
N ASN A 672 16.22 22.97 -27.50
CA ASN A 672 17.49 23.68 -27.67
C ASN A 672 18.63 22.73 -28.13
N SER A 673 18.30 21.48 -28.44
CA SER A 673 19.29 20.49 -28.86
C SER A 673 19.97 20.92 -30.16
N PRO A 674 21.32 20.80 -30.25
CA PRO A 674 22.06 21.11 -31.47
C PRO A 674 21.65 20.24 -32.67
N ASP A 675 20.95 19.12 -32.43
CA ASP A 675 20.50 18.20 -33.48
C ASP A 675 19.24 18.66 -34.21
N PHE A 676 18.46 19.58 -33.64
CA PHE A 676 17.20 20.07 -34.20
C PHE A 676 17.37 21.47 -34.83
N TRP A 677 17.62 22.48 -34.00
CA TRP A 677 17.89 23.85 -34.44
C TRP A 677 18.55 24.64 -33.31
N PRO A 678 19.79 25.13 -33.46
CA PRO A 678 20.41 25.98 -32.44
C PRO A 678 19.68 27.33 -32.38
N ASN A 679 19.20 27.75 -31.20
CA ASN A 679 18.66 29.10 -31.06
C ASN A 679 19.79 30.14 -31.16
N LEU A 680 19.89 30.81 -32.32
CA LEU A 680 21.00 31.72 -32.64
C LEU A 680 21.17 32.86 -31.63
N LYS A 681 20.07 33.37 -31.06
CA LYS A 681 20.09 34.40 -29.99
C LYS A 681 20.69 33.91 -28.66
N TYR A 682 20.84 32.60 -28.48
CA TYR A 682 21.31 31.99 -27.23
C TYR A 682 22.77 31.54 -27.31
N ILE A 683 23.28 31.36 -28.53
CA ILE A 683 24.70 31.15 -28.79
C ILE A 683 25.37 32.52 -28.71
N GLU A 684 24.93 33.50 -29.49
CA GLU A 684 25.55 34.84 -29.60
C GLU A 684 25.89 35.49 -28.24
N GLY A 685 27.20 35.59 -27.92
CA GLY A 685 27.74 36.36 -26.80
C GLY A 685 27.93 35.63 -25.46
N ARG A 686 27.81 34.29 -25.40
CA ARG A 686 28.09 33.51 -24.17
C ARG A 686 29.41 32.75 -24.25
N SER A 687 30.25 32.91 -23.23
CA SER A 687 31.58 32.29 -23.07
C SER A 687 31.56 30.80 -22.70
N GLU A 688 30.37 30.21 -22.54
CA GLU A 688 30.15 28.81 -22.17
C GLU A 688 30.21 27.87 -23.39
N TYR A 689 30.14 28.44 -24.61
CA TYR A 689 30.29 27.71 -25.87
C TYR A 689 31.74 27.84 -26.34
N ASP A 690 32.27 26.78 -26.95
CA ASP A 690 33.64 26.73 -27.48
C ASP A 690 33.96 28.00 -28.29
N ASP A 691 34.97 28.76 -27.86
CA ASP A 691 35.43 29.98 -28.54
C ASP A 691 35.81 29.70 -30.01
N SER A 692 36.16 28.45 -30.36
CA SER A 692 36.43 28.01 -31.73
C SER A 692 35.19 28.03 -32.65
N LEU A 693 33.99 27.92 -32.09
CA LEU A 693 32.74 28.09 -32.84
C LEU A 693 32.56 29.52 -33.31
N TYR A 694 33.20 30.51 -32.67
CA TYR A 694 33.14 31.94 -33.02
C TYR A 694 34.29 32.43 -33.89
N GLU A 695 35.15 31.55 -34.40
CA GLU A 695 35.92 31.92 -35.58
C GLU A 695 34.92 32.34 -36.67
N ALA A 696 34.92 33.64 -36.99
CA ALA A 696 33.89 34.28 -37.79
C ALA A 696 33.60 33.58 -39.13
N GLY A 697 34.52 32.73 -39.62
CA GLY A 697 34.34 31.87 -40.78
C GLY A 697 33.46 30.63 -40.55
N TYR A 698 33.63 29.88 -39.45
CA TYR A 698 32.90 28.62 -39.22
C TYR A 698 31.47 28.88 -38.74
N PHE A 699 31.28 29.81 -37.80
CA PHE A 699 29.94 30.24 -37.35
C PHE A 699 29.11 30.75 -38.52
N MET A 700 29.66 31.70 -39.30
CA MET A 700 28.94 32.31 -40.40
C MET A 700 28.71 31.32 -41.54
N ALA A 701 29.64 30.38 -41.78
CA ALA A 701 29.41 29.29 -42.72
C ALA A 701 28.24 28.39 -42.27
N LEU A 702 28.17 28.07 -40.97
CA LEU A 702 27.08 27.28 -40.39
C LEU A 702 25.74 28.04 -40.46
N VAL A 703 25.72 29.32 -40.06
CA VAL A 703 24.55 30.21 -40.16
C VAL A 703 24.09 30.36 -41.61
N ASN A 704 25.02 30.52 -42.56
CA ASN A 704 24.69 30.60 -43.99
C ASN A 704 24.21 29.26 -44.54
N ALA A 705 24.77 28.13 -44.10
CA ALA A 705 24.29 26.80 -44.45
C ALA A 705 22.88 26.55 -43.92
N PHE A 706 22.57 27.00 -42.69
CA PHE A 706 21.23 26.94 -42.11
C PHE A 706 20.23 27.85 -42.82
N LYS A 707 20.64 29.07 -43.19
CA LYS A 707 19.82 29.98 -44.02
C LYS A 707 19.52 29.40 -45.39
N LYS A 708 20.48 28.66 -45.98
CA LYS A 708 20.36 28.05 -47.31
C LYS A 708 19.62 26.70 -47.29
N TYR A 709 19.77 25.94 -46.21
CA TYR A 709 19.21 24.58 -46.05
C TYR A 709 18.64 24.43 -44.62
N PRO A 710 17.46 25.01 -44.33
CA PRO A 710 16.91 25.02 -42.98
C PRO A 710 16.70 23.61 -42.39
N ASN A 711 16.47 22.60 -43.23
CA ASN A 711 16.25 21.22 -42.78
C ASN A 711 17.53 20.37 -42.70
N PHE A 712 18.72 20.95 -42.90
CA PHE A 712 19.97 20.16 -42.98
C PHE A 712 20.26 19.35 -41.72
N GLN A 713 20.25 19.97 -40.53
CA GLN A 713 20.53 19.25 -39.29
C GLN A 713 19.41 18.27 -38.94
N ILE A 714 18.15 18.68 -39.10
CA ILE A 714 16.97 17.82 -38.88
C ILE A 714 17.08 16.52 -39.71
N LYS A 715 17.44 16.63 -41.01
CA LYS A 715 17.66 15.46 -41.88
C LYS A 715 18.87 14.63 -41.46
N LYS A 716 19.99 15.27 -41.11
CA LYS A 716 21.21 14.58 -40.67
C LYS A 716 20.98 13.81 -39.37
N SER A 717 20.18 14.36 -38.46
CA SER A 717 19.82 13.78 -37.18
C SER A 717 18.65 12.80 -37.26
N GLY A 718 18.04 12.61 -38.44
CA GLY A 718 16.92 11.70 -38.63
C GLY A 718 15.63 12.14 -37.93
N ILE A 719 15.43 13.44 -37.72
CA ILE A 719 14.26 13.97 -37.01
C ILE A 719 13.14 14.32 -37.99
N TRP A 720 11.92 13.94 -37.63
CA TRP A 720 10.69 14.22 -38.36
C TRP A 720 9.72 14.92 -37.40
N TYR A 721 9.16 16.08 -37.76
CA TYR A 721 8.21 16.77 -36.89
C TYR A 721 7.16 17.61 -37.65
N GLY A 722 6.01 17.86 -37.03
CA GLY A 722 4.96 18.75 -37.54
C GLY A 722 3.72 18.03 -38.12
N LYS A 723 2.52 18.56 -37.84
CA LYS A 723 1.22 17.93 -38.12
C LYS A 723 0.97 17.64 -39.60
N THR A 724 1.60 18.45 -40.42
CA THR A 724 1.73 18.36 -41.87
C THR A 724 2.91 19.26 -42.20
N MET A 725 3.52 19.11 -43.37
CA MET A 725 4.36 20.17 -43.92
C MET A 725 3.53 21.45 -44.16
N SER A 726 3.15 22.18 -43.10
CA SER A 726 2.65 23.53 -43.21
C SER A 726 3.85 24.42 -43.41
N SER A 727 4.09 24.82 -44.66
CA SER A 727 4.56 26.17 -44.92
C SER A 727 3.74 27.11 -44.04
N ARG A 728 4.43 27.98 -43.31
CA ARG A 728 3.83 29.14 -42.66
C ARG A 728 2.82 29.79 -43.63
N PRO A 729 1.52 29.95 -43.28
CA PRO A 729 0.54 30.53 -44.19
C PRO A 729 0.85 31.99 -44.58
N ASP A 730 1.76 32.65 -43.85
CA ASP A 730 2.18 34.03 -44.02
C ASP A 730 3.51 34.21 -44.78
N ASP A 731 4.21 33.12 -45.14
CA ASP A 731 5.49 33.20 -45.86
C ASP A 731 5.36 32.72 -47.31
N SER A 732 5.16 33.68 -48.20
CA SER A 732 5.00 33.48 -49.65
C SER A 732 6.19 32.85 -50.38
N THR A 733 7.28 32.49 -49.68
CA THR A 733 8.52 31.97 -50.27
C THR A 733 8.60 30.44 -50.36
N TYR A 734 7.67 29.69 -49.79
CA TYR A 734 7.66 28.21 -49.81
C TYR A 734 6.37 27.66 -50.44
N GLN A 735 6.29 27.66 -51.78
CA GLN A 735 5.11 27.18 -52.53
C GLN A 735 5.14 25.69 -52.92
N ASP A 736 6.22 24.96 -52.63
CA ASP A 736 6.42 23.61 -53.22
C ASP A 736 5.90 22.43 -52.40
N PHE A 737 5.22 22.67 -51.27
CA PHE A 737 4.63 21.60 -50.46
C PHE A 737 3.11 21.67 -50.50
N LEU A 738 2.54 21.13 -51.59
CA LEU A 738 1.13 20.69 -51.58
C LEU A 738 0.96 19.68 -50.42
N GLN A 739 -0.06 19.90 -49.58
CA GLN A 739 -0.34 19.07 -48.40
C GLN A 739 -0.34 17.59 -48.75
N PRO A 740 0.49 16.74 -48.12
CA PRO A 740 0.31 15.30 -48.24
C PRO A 740 -0.91 14.89 -47.40
N TRP A 741 -1.94 14.39 -48.09
CA TRP A 741 -3.07 13.67 -47.51
C TRP A 741 -2.59 12.41 -46.80
N SER A 742 -2.50 12.46 -45.46
CA SER A 742 -2.81 11.35 -44.55
C SER A 742 -2.46 11.77 -43.12
N ASP A 743 -3.47 11.86 -42.24
CA ASP A 743 -3.32 11.84 -40.77
C ASP A 743 -3.61 10.40 -40.30
N PRO A 744 -2.67 9.44 -40.49
CA PRO A 744 -2.92 8.04 -40.13
C PRO A 744 -3.03 7.91 -38.61
N ARG A 745 -4.26 7.86 -38.10
CA ARG A 745 -4.51 7.44 -36.72
C ARG A 745 -4.00 6.01 -36.56
N MET A 746 -3.00 5.79 -35.71
CA MET A 746 -2.50 4.44 -35.45
C MET A 746 -3.57 3.61 -34.74
N GLU A 747 -3.79 2.37 -35.18
CA GLU A 747 -4.69 1.39 -34.54
C GLU A 747 -4.36 1.19 -33.04
N LEU A 748 -3.10 1.43 -32.67
CA LEU A 748 -2.59 1.35 -31.30
C LEU A 748 -3.30 2.27 -30.30
N GLN A 749 -3.93 3.35 -30.73
CA GLN A 749 -4.56 4.31 -29.82
C GLN A 749 -5.97 3.89 -29.35
N MET A 750 -6.56 2.86 -29.97
CA MET A 750 -7.99 2.54 -29.79
C MET A 750 -8.89 3.80 -29.81
N PRO A 751 -8.89 4.60 -30.90
CA PRO A 751 -9.51 5.93 -30.93
C PRO A 751 -11.01 5.94 -30.58
N TRP A 752 -11.66 4.78 -30.62
CA TRP A 752 -13.04 4.58 -30.18
C TRP A 752 -13.24 4.64 -28.67
N GLN A 753 -12.26 4.26 -27.83
CA GLN A 753 -12.43 4.26 -26.36
C GLN A 753 -12.80 5.64 -25.79
N LYS A 754 -12.31 6.71 -26.40
CA LYS A 754 -12.66 8.12 -26.08
C LYS A 754 -14.11 8.47 -26.41
N THR A 755 -14.82 7.59 -27.11
CA THR A 755 -16.18 7.82 -27.63
C THR A 755 -17.19 6.78 -27.21
N LEU A 756 -16.84 5.87 -26.28
CA LEU A 756 -17.74 4.81 -25.80
C LEU A 756 -19.11 5.32 -25.33
N ALA A 757 -19.17 6.58 -24.85
CA ALA A 757 -20.39 7.26 -24.41
C ALA A 757 -21.33 7.70 -25.52
N LEU A 758 -20.81 7.83 -26.75
CA LEU A 758 -21.57 8.40 -27.84
C LEU A 758 -22.73 7.47 -28.19
N PRO A 759 -23.93 8.02 -28.50
CA PRO A 759 -25.00 7.23 -29.08
C PRO A 759 -24.48 6.39 -30.24
N GLU A 760 -25.02 5.18 -30.40
CA GLU A 760 -24.59 4.27 -31.48
C GLU A 760 -24.67 4.93 -32.87
N ALA A 761 -25.65 5.80 -33.11
CA ALA A 761 -25.75 6.59 -34.33
C ALA A 761 -24.55 7.51 -34.56
N ASP A 762 -23.99 8.10 -33.51
CA ASP A 762 -22.84 9.00 -33.57
C ASP A 762 -21.53 8.22 -33.75
N LEU A 763 -21.41 7.04 -33.13
CA LEU A 763 -20.32 6.10 -33.37
C LEU A 763 -20.30 5.65 -34.84
N ILE A 764 -21.46 5.25 -35.36
CA ILE A 764 -21.61 4.87 -36.78
C ILE A 764 -21.34 6.06 -37.70
N ALA A 765 -21.79 7.28 -37.35
CA ALA A 765 -21.50 8.47 -38.14
C ALA A 765 -20.01 8.83 -38.16
N ARG A 766 -19.28 8.60 -37.05
CA ARG A 766 -17.85 8.94 -36.91
C ARG A 766 -16.92 7.87 -37.47
N TYR A 767 -17.26 6.60 -37.30
CA TYR A 767 -16.38 5.46 -37.61
C TYR A 767 -16.92 4.55 -38.71
N GLY A 768 -18.14 4.79 -39.19
CA GLY A 768 -18.84 3.93 -40.17
C GLY A 768 -19.50 2.70 -39.56
N MET A 769 -19.27 2.41 -38.28
CA MET A 769 -19.73 1.21 -37.56
C MET A 769 -19.77 1.46 -36.04
N ASN A 770 -20.30 0.51 -35.27
CA ASN A 770 -20.13 0.51 -33.82
C ASN A 770 -18.94 -0.39 -33.40
N PRO A 771 -17.76 0.19 -33.09
CA PRO A 771 -16.54 -0.58 -32.80
C PRO A 771 -16.60 -1.38 -31.49
N PHE A 772 -17.66 -1.24 -30.69
CA PHE A 772 -17.85 -1.95 -29.42
C PHE A 772 -18.84 -3.12 -29.50
N LYS A 773 -19.52 -3.29 -30.64
CA LYS A 773 -20.50 -4.37 -30.85
C LYS A 773 -20.15 -5.29 -32.01
N GLU A 774 -19.27 -4.85 -32.91
CA GLU A 774 -18.96 -5.57 -34.14
C GLU A 774 -17.53 -6.15 -34.05
N ASP A 775 -17.43 -7.49 -34.08
CA ASP A 775 -16.16 -8.23 -34.05
C ASP A 775 -15.41 -8.12 -35.41
N GLY A 776 -14.60 -7.08 -35.57
CA GLY A 776 -13.56 -6.94 -36.61
C GLY A 776 -14.03 -6.86 -38.07
N VAL A 777 -13.39 -6.00 -38.87
CA VAL A 777 -13.78 -5.75 -40.27
C VAL A 777 -12.67 -6.19 -41.23
N TYR A 778 -13.04 -7.07 -42.16
CA TYR A 778 -12.34 -7.25 -43.43
C TYR A 778 -12.96 -6.32 -44.48
N SER A 779 -12.16 -5.73 -45.36
CA SER A 779 -12.65 -4.98 -46.50
C SER A 779 -13.25 -5.88 -47.59
N THR A 780 -13.98 -5.28 -48.52
CA THR A 780 -14.62 -5.95 -49.67
C THR A 780 -13.63 -6.59 -50.66
N ASP A 781 -12.35 -6.23 -50.59
CA ASP A 781 -11.23 -6.83 -51.32
C ASP A 781 -10.41 -7.84 -50.47
N GLY A 782 -10.86 -8.16 -49.25
CA GLY A 782 -10.26 -9.19 -48.39
C GLY A 782 -9.05 -8.73 -47.57
N ASN A 783 -8.77 -7.42 -47.51
CA ASN A 783 -7.71 -6.86 -46.67
C ASN A 783 -8.25 -6.57 -45.25
N PHE A 784 -7.42 -6.80 -44.25
CA PHE A 784 -7.78 -6.68 -42.84
C PHE A 784 -7.63 -5.23 -42.34
N TYR A 785 -8.66 -4.68 -41.70
CA TYR A 785 -8.61 -3.38 -41.01
C TYR A 785 -8.93 -3.60 -39.52
N GLY A 786 -7.89 -3.90 -38.73
CA GLY A 786 -7.88 -3.78 -37.28
C GLY A 786 -8.86 -4.63 -36.46
N VAL A 787 -8.42 -5.83 -36.04
CA VAL A 787 -8.42 -6.29 -34.63
C VAL A 787 -7.28 -7.30 -34.44
N GLN A 788 -6.08 -6.82 -34.12
CA GLN A 788 -5.16 -7.65 -33.35
C GLN A 788 -4.65 -6.79 -32.19
N SER A 789 -5.24 -6.97 -31.01
CA SER A 789 -4.48 -6.71 -29.80
C SER A 789 -3.26 -7.61 -29.89
N TYR A 790 -2.10 -7.05 -30.18
CA TYR A 790 -0.87 -7.80 -30.05
C TYR A 790 -0.68 -8.08 -28.55
N ASP A 791 -1.00 -9.31 -28.18
CA ASP A 791 -0.57 -9.94 -26.95
C ASP A 791 0.94 -10.17 -27.07
N PHE A 792 1.74 -9.24 -26.54
CA PHE A 792 3.19 -9.35 -26.47
C PHE A 792 3.67 -10.08 -25.21
N ARG A 793 2.87 -11.02 -24.68
CA ARG A 793 3.42 -12.03 -23.77
C ARG A 793 4.34 -12.96 -24.60
N PRO A 794 5.52 -13.36 -24.06
CA PRO A 794 6.37 -14.34 -24.72
C PRO A 794 5.66 -15.69 -24.92
#